data_AF-A0AAI9U008-F1
#
_entry.id   AF-A0AAI9U008-F1
#
_cell.length_a   1.000
_cell.length_b   1.000
_cell.length_c   1.000
_cell.angle_alpha   90.00
_cell.angle_beta   90.00
_cell.angle_gamma   90.00
#
_symmetry.space_group_name_H-M   'P 1'
#
loop_
_entity.id
_entity.type
_entity.pdbx_description
1 polymer ?
#
loop_
_entity_poly.entity_id
_entity_poly.type
_entity_poly.pdbx_seq_one_letter_code
_entity_poly.pdbx_strand_id
1 'polypeptide(L)'
;MRLTHGEGVDLILNSSTGESLRDSVDCVKRLGTFVELSRNAIQQGSLLNMTAFSRSITFVAFDMTTVSAQEPETIHRVLGDVVNLFKRKVLRPIQPITIYPIDQIDEAFRFLSSRKHTGKVVLTIEPSSRVNGLPPKPLPLEKYTTAVQKHGGELHILQCDITNDESMARAASYCSALPPVRGVVHGAMILKDRTFSQMTVEEWSKPLLPKVFGTINLDKFFASPDLSFFMTLSSIVAVVGKSGQSNYAAGNGFQDAFAHAHANHPHTHYVSVNIGVVSVDAHGALKESEKGDTSISSMRAGLRQNSVMDISFDEFFADIEYAMTHLARESKLHQTIQGVTHQSMLDVNDEHLLDNPVFSQLTRTQEKQATGTARADKIEFGKALGSVKTMAEAETLIRNATLTKFAVFLDRPIDDIKVDQSLSRIGLDSLVSIELKNWMVRTFQVNLQTSELGGGGSIMASRSKLIPEEMRRMSLAKSDELSLHTSPTIELESNKETGHGFYCCRSVKELPRYPLVDLDEAVEDLLNNIGHFSLNREEYSELSRKAHALVGPNSIGRKLYNQLRIKAEDPTVESWIAEPLLKALHIKRRYPLVPYSNFLGTHFDSTTTHSQAERAAALTRAVCEFKRDRDNGNLEPDYLGEKANCGNSLLWLFNALREPNLGCDKMLKYPGNEYVAVLRRGHLFKVVLQQGDDIVSYQHLRAVFGAILGLTLEEKRWTGMLTTDNRDKWATNRRELLSYDERNTSYLDTIEKSVFVLCLDDSTPVTREERIRYGYLGDSFNRWHDKSFQILVTANGRSGSIFEHSMIDFMTISQLSKRLQNAIDTLGHDDDDMDQRSQGIHTASLEEIPLFTTAEIEGQIETLREKYSAVTSVKQYTPHLITSFGKSIFLEHSAPIKATVDLTIQLASRLYFGYLPASWETVSTAHFHLGRPEIVQVVLKSVVEFCDAALDSTVPPAEARNKLLQAARECNAQIVKGSEGRNYFRLMDVLEMMSEEQEPNDVPELFSDPVWKRSGPRLIMQTMIETKLAEDPGYTMEDPDNVWMNYTVNDDSVEVCFVSPRKGAERFQAALDRASDIVKSIIQAR
;
A
#
# COMPACT_ATOMS: atom_id res chain seq x y z
N MET A 1 -37.09 36.39 11.23
CA MET A 1 -37.75 36.82 12.48
C MET A 1 -38.03 38.31 12.59
N ARG A 2 -37.05 39.22 12.48
CA ARG A 2 -37.28 40.69 12.62
C ARG A 2 -38.37 41.26 11.69
N LEU A 3 -38.38 40.85 10.42
CA LEU A 3 -39.35 41.33 9.40
C LEU A 3 -40.77 40.83 9.62
N THR A 4 -40.95 39.78 10.42
CA THR A 4 -42.25 39.15 10.69
C THR A 4 -42.69 39.39 12.13
N HIS A 5 -42.06 40.35 12.83
CA HIS A 5 -42.31 40.66 14.24
C HIS A 5 -42.28 39.42 15.16
N GLY A 6 -41.46 38.42 14.81
CA GLY A 6 -41.35 37.16 15.56
C GLY A 6 -42.34 36.07 15.19
N GLU A 7 -43.26 36.29 14.23
CA GLU A 7 -44.26 35.28 13.84
C GLU A 7 -43.69 34.12 13.00
N GLY A 8 -42.56 34.32 12.33
CA GLY A 8 -42.00 33.35 11.36
C GLY A 8 -42.55 33.49 9.94
N VAL A 9 -42.33 32.49 9.09
CA VAL A 9 -42.66 32.45 7.64
C VAL A 9 -43.56 31.25 7.34
N ASP A 10 -44.55 31.42 6.45
CA ASP A 10 -45.52 30.38 6.09
C ASP A 10 -44.93 29.24 5.25
N LEU A 11 -43.96 29.53 4.37
CA LEU A 11 -43.29 28.55 3.52
C LEU A 11 -41.79 28.85 3.46
N ILE A 12 -40.97 27.83 3.73
CA ILE A 12 -39.52 27.90 3.52
C ILE A 12 -39.12 26.84 2.50
N LEU A 13 -38.43 27.27 1.45
CA LEU A 13 -37.75 26.39 0.50
C LEU A 13 -36.26 26.41 0.85
N ASN A 14 -35.76 25.30 1.42
CA ASN A 14 -34.40 25.23 1.91
C ASN A 14 -33.47 24.49 0.96
N SER A 15 -32.27 25.05 0.79
CA SER A 15 -31.12 24.38 0.17
C SER A 15 -29.85 24.51 1.02
N SER A 16 -29.96 25.06 2.24
CA SER A 16 -28.84 25.29 3.16
C SER A 16 -28.58 24.04 4.01
N THR A 17 -27.35 23.85 4.47
CA THR A 17 -26.95 22.69 5.30
C THR A 17 -26.44 23.12 6.68
N GLY A 18 -26.27 22.17 7.60
CA GLY A 18 -25.66 22.43 8.92
C GLY A 18 -26.50 23.32 9.84
N GLU A 19 -25.88 24.27 10.54
CA GLU A 19 -26.58 25.18 11.47
C GLU A 19 -27.64 26.04 10.78
N SER A 20 -27.37 26.48 9.54
CA SER A 20 -28.33 27.30 8.78
C SER A 20 -29.63 26.56 8.43
N LEU A 21 -29.61 25.22 8.33
CA LEU A 21 -30.81 24.41 8.20
C LEU A 21 -31.69 24.54 9.47
N ARG A 22 -31.07 24.45 10.65
CA ARG A 22 -31.77 24.53 11.94
C ARG A 22 -32.38 25.92 12.15
N ASP A 23 -31.60 26.97 11.88
CA ASP A 23 -32.07 28.36 11.96
C ASP A 23 -33.26 28.61 11.01
N SER A 24 -33.23 27.99 9.83
CA SER A 24 -34.32 28.10 8.86
C SER A 24 -35.59 27.41 9.36
N VAL A 25 -35.48 26.22 9.97
CA VAL A 25 -36.62 25.51 10.57
C VAL A 25 -37.22 26.30 11.74
N ASP A 26 -36.40 27.02 12.50
CA ASP A 26 -36.88 27.91 13.56
C ASP A 26 -37.57 29.17 13.07
N CYS A 27 -37.36 29.54 11.81
CA CYS A 27 -38.08 30.63 11.18
C CYS A 27 -39.48 30.25 10.68
N VAL A 28 -39.90 28.98 10.76
CA VAL A 28 -41.23 28.55 10.26
C VAL A 28 -42.33 28.95 11.24
N LYS A 29 -43.36 29.64 10.72
CA LYS A 29 -44.55 30.05 11.47
C LYS A 29 -45.36 28.85 11.93
N ARG A 30 -46.18 29.01 12.97
CA ARG A 30 -47.16 28.00 13.38
C ARG A 30 -48.08 27.62 12.20
N LEU A 31 -48.23 26.32 11.94
CA LEU A 31 -48.91 25.75 10.76
C LEU A 31 -48.21 26.00 9.40
N GLY A 32 -46.97 26.51 9.41
CA GLY A 32 -46.18 26.73 8.20
C GLY A 32 -45.58 25.44 7.62
N THR A 33 -45.03 25.53 6.42
CA THR A 33 -44.41 24.42 5.69
C THR A 33 -42.92 24.67 5.46
N PHE A 34 -42.11 23.65 5.68
CA PHE A 34 -40.69 23.62 5.37
C PHE A 34 -40.45 22.57 4.29
N VAL A 35 -39.86 22.95 3.17
CA VAL A 35 -39.54 22.06 2.06
C VAL A 35 -38.02 21.98 1.91
N GLU A 36 -37.46 20.80 2.15
CA GLU A 36 -36.04 20.52 1.95
C GLU A 36 -35.80 20.07 0.50
N LEU A 37 -34.92 20.78 -0.21
CA LEU A 37 -34.58 20.53 -1.60
C LEU A 37 -33.17 19.92 -1.77
N SER A 38 -32.35 19.89 -0.73
CA SER A 38 -30.97 19.39 -0.77
C SER A 38 -30.89 17.89 -0.48
N ARG A 39 -30.59 17.10 -1.52
CA ARG A 39 -30.33 15.65 -1.40
C ARG A 39 -29.24 15.34 -0.37
N ASN A 40 -28.16 16.12 -0.34
CA ASN A 40 -27.06 15.90 0.61
C ASN A 40 -27.51 16.13 2.05
N ALA A 41 -28.33 17.14 2.34
CA ALA A 41 -28.85 17.38 3.68
C ALA A 41 -29.77 16.23 4.16
N ILE A 42 -30.60 15.71 3.24
CA ILE A 42 -31.51 14.59 3.48
C ILE A 42 -30.74 13.29 3.73
N GLN A 43 -29.66 13.03 2.97
CA GLN A 43 -28.89 11.78 3.05
C GLN A 43 -27.83 11.75 4.16
N GLN A 44 -27.35 12.91 4.61
CA GLN A 44 -26.33 13.02 5.66
C GLN A 44 -26.88 12.98 7.11
N GLY A 45 -28.19 12.74 7.29
CA GLY A 45 -28.77 12.55 8.62
C GLY A 45 -28.76 13.81 9.51
N SER A 46 -29.00 14.99 8.92
CA SER A 46 -28.99 16.25 9.67
C SER A 46 -30.06 16.25 10.78
N LEU A 47 -29.65 16.41 12.05
CA LEU A 47 -30.57 16.44 13.19
C LEU A 47 -31.40 17.73 13.20
N LEU A 48 -32.73 17.59 13.19
CA LEU A 48 -33.71 18.66 13.35
C LEU A 48 -34.26 18.70 14.78
N ASN A 49 -34.44 19.91 15.33
CA ASN A 49 -35.00 20.07 16.67
C ASN A 49 -36.52 19.79 16.65
N MET A 50 -36.95 18.77 17.41
CA MET A 50 -38.38 18.42 17.53
C MET A 50 -39.23 19.52 18.16
N THR A 51 -38.64 20.43 18.94
CA THR A 51 -39.34 21.59 19.50
C THR A 51 -39.99 22.45 18.42
N ALA A 52 -39.41 22.52 17.20
CA ALA A 52 -40.00 23.28 16.10
C ALA A 52 -41.40 22.76 15.70
N PHE A 53 -41.64 21.45 15.84
CA PHE A 53 -42.92 20.81 15.51
C PHE A 53 -44.01 21.07 16.55
N SER A 54 -43.69 21.60 17.73
CA SER A 54 -44.69 22.12 18.68
C SER A 54 -45.51 23.28 18.11
N ARG A 55 -44.98 23.93 17.06
CA ARG A 55 -45.69 24.93 16.25
C ARG A 55 -46.56 24.30 15.15
N SER A 56 -46.74 22.98 15.15
CA SER A 56 -47.54 22.24 14.16
C SER A 56 -47.10 22.52 12.71
N ILE A 57 -45.78 22.62 12.48
CA ILE A 57 -45.23 22.85 11.14
C ILE A 57 -45.25 21.55 10.32
N THR A 58 -45.35 21.68 9.00
CA THR A 58 -45.22 20.58 8.03
C THR A 58 -43.80 20.55 7.50
N PHE A 59 -43.15 19.39 7.48
CA PHE A 59 -41.84 19.21 6.86
C PHE A 59 -41.97 18.28 5.65
N VAL A 60 -41.46 18.71 4.50
CA VAL A 60 -41.50 17.97 3.24
C VAL A 60 -40.07 17.82 2.73
N ALA A 61 -39.60 16.59 2.58
CA ALA A 61 -38.37 16.31 1.85
C ALA A 61 -38.72 16.09 0.38
N PHE A 62 -38.15 16.89 -0.52
CA PHE A 62 -38.40 16.79 -1.96
C PHE A 62 -37.09 16.48 -2.69
N ASP A 63 -36.87 15.19 -2.99
CA ASP A 63 -35.75 14.74 -3.81
C ASP A 63 -36.18 14.56 -5.27
N MET A 64 -35.82 15.54 -6.10
CA MET A 64 -36.10 15.52 -7.53
C MET A 64 -35.47 14.31 -8.25
N THR A 65 -34.38 13.74 -7.72
CA THR A 65 -33.74 12.54 -8.30
C THR A 65 -34.65 11.33 -8.11
N THR A 66 -35.17 11.15 -6.89
CA THR A 66 -36.12 10.07 -6.58
C THR A 66 -37.40 10.21 -7.40
N VAL A 67 -37.97 11.42 -7.50
CA VAL A 67 -39.16 11.66 -8.35
C VAL A 67 -38.85 11.39 -9.81
N SER A 68 -37.67 11.77 -10.32
CA SER A 68 -37.27 11.49 -11.71
C SER A 68 -37.09 10.00 -11.99
N ALA A 69 -36.68 9.20 -11.00
CA ALA A 69 -36.49 7.76 -11.15
C ALA A 69 -37.82 6.99 -11.04
N GLN A 70 -38.72 7.43 -10.15
CA GLN A 70 -39.96 6.71 -9.82
C GLN A 70 -41.19 7.23 -10.61
N GLU A 71 -41.22 8.51 -10.95
CA GLU A 71 -42.33 9.16 -11.69
C GLU A 71 -41.81 10.06 -12.84
N PRO A 72 -41.16 9.49 -13.86
CA PRO A 72 -40.58 10.26 -14.96
C PRO A 72 -41.62 11.11 -15.73
N GLU A 73 -42.86 10.65 -15.83
CA GLU A 73 -43.97 11.37 -16.47
C GLU A 73 -44.30 12.68 -15.73
N THR A 74 -44.24 12.67 -14.40
CA THR A 74 -44.45 13.87 -13.58
C THR A 74 -43.37 14.91 -13.88
N ILE A 75 -42.10 14.50 -13.99
CA ILE A 75 -40.99 15.39 -14.34
C ILE A 75 -41.13 15.91 -15.78
N HIS A 76 -41.49 15.05 -16.74
CA HIS A 76 -41.69 15.45 -18.13
C HIS A 76 -42.74 16.57 -18.25
N ARG A 77 -43.89 16.39 -17.58
CA ARG A 77 -44.96 17.39 -17.54
C ARG A 77 -44.48 18.71 -16.90
N VAL A 78 -43.85 18.64 -15.73
CA VAL A 78 -43.38 19.84 -15.00
C VAL A 78 -42.35 20.62 -15.82
N LEU A 79 -41.41 19.93 -16.48
CA LEU A 79 -40.45 20.57 -17.38
C LEU A 79 -41.15 21.24 -18.57
N GLY A 80 -42.18 20.59 -19.13
CA GLY A 80 -43.04 21.19 -20.16
C GLY A 80 -43.70 22.49 -19.70
N ASP A 81 -44.23 22.52 -18.47
CA ASP A 81 -44.82 23.71 -17.86
C ASP A 81 -43.80 24.82 -17.64
N VAL A 82 -42.61 24.49 -17.13
CA VAL A 82 -41.50 25.46 -16.95
C VAL A 82 -41.10 26.07 -18.29
N VAL A 83 -40.94 25.26 -19.34
CA VAL A 83 -40.64 25.74 -20.70
C VAL A 83 -41.75 26.65 -21.22
N ASN A 84 -43.02 26.31 -20.97
CA ASN A 84 -44.15 27.16 -21.33
C ASN A 84 -44.16 28.49 -20.55
N LEU A 85 -43.74 28.51 -19.29
CA LEU A 85 -43.58 29.74 -18.51
C LEU A 85 -42.47 30.65 -19.04
N PHE A 86 -41.36 30.07 -19.54
CA PHE A 86 -40.32 30.83 -20.26
C PHE A 86 -40.84 31.37 -21.60
N LYS A 87 -41.55 30.55 -22.39
CA LYS A 87 -42.18 30.98 -23.66
C LYS A 87 -43.14 32.15 -23.46
N ARG A 88 -43.93 32.12 -22.38
CA ARG A 88 -44.87 33.18 -21.97
C ARG A 88 -44.19 34.37 -21.29
N LYS A 89 -42.86 34.35 -21.11
CA LYS A 89 -42.05 35.38 -20.44
C LYS A 89 -42.47 35.66 -18.99
N VAL A 90 -43.12 34.70 -18.35
CA VAL A 90 -43.46 34.73 -16.91
C VAL A 90 -42.19 34.44 -16.11
N LEU A 91 -41.47 33.38 -16.47
CA LEU A 91 -40.10 33.17 -16.01
C LEU A 91 -39.13 33.92 -16.91
N ARG A 92 -38.13 34.56 -16.29
CA ARG A 92 -37.05 35.27 -16.97
C ARG A 92 -35.72 34.65 -16.55
N PRO A 93 -34.67 34.72 -17.38
CA PRO A 93 -33.33 34.32 -16.97
C PRO A 93 -32.93 35.02 -15.67
N ILE A 94 -32.28 34.27 -14.77
CA ILE A 94 -31.84 34.77 -13.47
C ILE A 94 -30.87 35.94 -13.64
N GLN A 95 -31.04 36.99 -12.82
CA GLN A 95 -30.20 38.19 -12.83
C GLN A 95 -29.76 38.51 -11.38
N PRO A 96 -28.55 39.06 -11.18
CA PRO A 96 -27.59 39.45 -12.22
C PRO A 96 -26.85 38.25 -12.82
N ILE A 97 -26.45 38.36 -14.09
CA ILE A 97 -25.45 37.48 -14.68
C ILE A 97 -24.11 38.20 -14.61
N THR A 98 -23.21 37.74 -13.74
CA THR A 98 -21.84 38.24 -13.68
C THR A 98 -21.00 37.47 -14.67
N ILE A 99 -20.51 38.16 -15.69
CA ILE A 99 -19.73 37.54 -16.76
C ILE A 99 -18.25 37.75 -16.45
N TYR A 100 -17.50 36.66 -16.44
CA TYR A 100 -16.04 36.68 -16.47
C TYR A 100 -15.57 36.10 -17.80
N PRO A 101 -14.61 36.72 -18.49
CA PRO A 101 -13.91 36.04 -19.55
C PRO A 101 -13.18 34.82 -18.98
N ILE A 102 -13.06 33.75 -19.78
CA ILE A 102 -12.53 32.48 -19.26
C ILE A 102 -11.06 32.58 -18.82
N ASP A 103 -10.29 33.55 -19.31
CA ASP A 103 -8.92 33.82 -18.84
C ASP A 103 -8.85 34.40 -17.41
N GLN A 104 -9.97 34.88 -16.87
CA GLN A 104 -10.12 35.33 -15.49
C GLN A 104 -10.80 34.26 -14.61
N ILE A 105 -10.65 32.99 -14.98
CA ILE A 105 -11.26 31.87 -14.25
C ILE A 105 -10.91 31.89 -12.75
N ASP A 106 -9.67 32.25 -12.39
CA ASP A 106 -9.25 32.36 -10.99
C ASP A 106 -9.98 33.46 -10.22
N GLU A 107 -10.31 34.57 -10.89
CA GLU A 107 -11.09 35.66 -10.30
C GLU A 107 -12.56 35.27 -10.15
N ALA A 108 -13.12 34.56 -11.15
CA ALA A 108 -14.46 34.01 -11.07
C ALA A 108 -14.59 33.02 -9.89
N PHE A 109 -13.59 32.13 -9.70
CA PHE A 109 -13.57 31.20 -8.56
C PHE A 109 -13.32 31.90 -7.22
N ARG A 110 -12.48 32.94 -7.16
CA ARG A 110 -12.32 33.79 -5.97
C ARG A 110 -13.61 34.53 -5.62
N PHE A 111 -14.35 35.02 -6.61
CA PHE A 111 -15.65 35.64 -6.41
C PHE A 111 -16.69 34.63 -5.90
N LEU A 112 -16.74 33.42 -6.48
CA LEU A 112 -17.60 32.33 -6.01
C LEU A 112 -17.27 31.91 -4.57
N SER A 113 -15.98 31.75 -4.24
CA SER A 113 -15.52 31.30 -2.92
C SER A 113 -15.81 32.32 -1.80
N SER A 114 -15.94 33.61 -2.14
CA SER A 114 -16.36 34.66 -1.19
C SER A 114 -17.77 34.48 -0.63
N ARG A 115 -18.60 33.61 -1.26
CA ARG A 115 -20.03 33.37 -0.92
C ARG A 115 -20.92 34.63 -0.92
N LYS A 116 -20.47 35.75 -1.49
CA LYS A 116 -21.23 37.02 -1.57
C LYS A 116 -21.94 37.22 -2.92
N HIS A 117 -21.82 36.28 -3.87
CA HIS A 117 -22.42 36.42 -5.18
C HIS A 117 -23.95 36.22 -5.15
N THR A 118 -24.65 37.00 -5.96
CA THR A 118 -26.09 36.81 -6.24
C THR A 118 -26.26 36.60 -7.74
N GLY A 119 -27.18 35.72 -8.15
CA GLY A 119 -27.40 35.39 -9.56
C GLY A 119 -26.44 34.32 -10.12
N LYS A 120 -26.07 34.40 -11.40
CA LYS A 120 -25.20 33.39 -12.06
C LYS A 120 -23.87 34.01 -12.45
N VAL A 121 -22.79 33.29 -12.14
CA VAL A 121 -21.47 33.58 -12.70
C VAL A 121 -21.33 32.78 -13.99
N VAL A 122 -21.09 33.46 -15.10
CA VAL A 122 -20.94 32.84 -16.43
C VAL A 122 -19.53 33.11 -16.92
N LEU A 123 -18.82 32.05 -17.30
CA LEU A 123 -17.56 32.17 -18.02
C LEU A 123 -17.87 32.27 -19.50
N THR A 124 -17.45 33.36 -20.14
CA THR A 124 -17.54 33.53 -21.59
C THR A 124 -16.20 33.21 -22.23
N ILE A 125 -16.24 32.43 -23.29
CA ILE A 125 -15.07 32.11 -24.11
C ILE A 125 -15.11 33.05 -25.30
N GLU A 126 -14.18 33.99 -25.35
CA GLU A 126 -13.94 34.79 -26.56
C GLU A 126 -12.81 34.15 -27.36
N PRO A 127 -12.77 34.34 -28.70
CA PRO A 127 -11.70 33.79 -29.55
C PRO A 127 -10.29 34.21 -29.11
N SER A 128 -10.16 35.34 -28.40
CA SER A 128 -8.89 35.87 -27.87
C SER A 128 -8.55 35.42 -26.45
N SER A 129 -9.46 34.75 -25.73
CA SER A 129 -9.25 34.34 -24.35
C SER A 129 -8.12 33.31 -24.24
N ARG A 130 -7.20 33.53 -23.30
CA ARG A 130 -6.05 32.62 -23.05
C ARG A 130 -6.15 32.02 -21.65
N VAL A 131 -6.40 30.72 -21.58
CA VAL A 131 -6.50 29.98 -20.31
C VAL A 131 -5.28 29.10 -20.09
N ASN A 132 -4.85 28.99 -18.84
CA ASN A 132 -3.86 27.99 -18.44
C ASN A 132 -4.54 26.61 -18.45
N GLY A 133 -4.44 25.90 -19.57
CA GLY A 133 -4.77 24.48 -19.61
C GLY A 133 -3.67 23.67 -18.95
N LEU A 134 -4.02 22.67 -18.15
CA LEU A 134 -3.10 21.53 -18.00
C LEU A 134 -2.90 20.99 -19.41
N PRO A 135 -1.67 20.92 -19.93
CA PRO A 135 -1.45 20.28 -21.21
C PRO A 135 -2.04 18.87 -21.08
N PRO A 136 -2.93 18.42 -22.00
CA PRO A 136 -3.21 17.00 -22.11
C PRO A 136 -1.86 16.33 -22.10
N LYS A 137 -1.65 15.38 -21.16
CA LYS A 137 -0.38 14.68 -21.02
C LYS A 137 0.02 14.30 -22.44
N PRO A 138 1.08 14.90 -23.02
CA PRO A 138 1.35 14.66 -24.41
C PRO A 138 1.50 13.16 -24.54
N LEU A 139 0.69 12.54 -25.40
CA LEU A 139 1.01 11.19 -25.82
C LEU A 139 2.50 11.24 -26.18
N PRO A 140 3.31 10.24 -25.81
CA PRO A 140 4.74 10.26 -26.10
C PRO A 140 4.93 10.00 -27.61
N LEU A 141 4.38 10.88 -28.44
CA LEU A 141 4.35 10.79 -29.89
C LEU A 141 5.77 10.77 -30.43
N GLU A 142 6.68 11.47 -29.78
CA GLU A 142 8.11 11.44 -30.09
C GLU A 142 8.72 10.04 -29.88
N LYS A 143 8.32 9.31 -28.83
CA LYS A 143 8.74 7.90 -28.61
C LYS A 143 8.27 7.00 -29.75
N TYR A 144 7.01 7.10 -30.16
CA TYR A 144 6.45 6.27 -31.23
C TYR A 144 6.98 6.66 -32.62
N THR A 145 7.12 7.97 -32.87
CA THR A 145 7.68 8.51 -34.12
C THR A 145 9.12 8.06 -34.29
N THR A 146 9.94 8.16 -33.23
CA THR A 146 11.33 7.70 -33.24
C THR A 146 11.43 6.18 -33.47
N ALA A 147 10.53 5.39 -32.86
CA ALA A 147 10.50 3.94 -33.08
C ALA A 147 10.17 3.59 -34.54
N VAL A 148 9.15 4.22 -35.14
CA VAL A 148 8.78 4.01 -36.54
C VAL A 148 9.89 4.48 -37.50
N GLN A 149 10.51 5.63 -37.22
CA GLN A 149 11.64 6.16 -37.99
C GLN A 149 12.87 5.25 -37.94
N LYS A 150 13.16 4.64 -36.79
CA LYS A 150 14.26 3.66 -36.64
C LYS A 150 14.07 2.44 -37.57
N HIS A 151 12.83 2.09 -37.88
CA HIS A 151 12.49 1.03 -38.82
C HIS A 151 12.28 1.54 -40.26
N GLY A 152 12.62 2.79 -40.55
CA GLY A 152 12.56 3.39 -41.89
C GLY A 152 11.17 3.84 -42.33
N GLY A 153 10.19 3.89 -41.42
CA GLY A 153 8.85 4.36 -41.69
C GLY A 153 8.62 5.83 -41.29
N GLU A 154 7.49 6.39 -41.76
CA GLU A 154 6.98 7.68 -41.32
C GLU A 154 5.63 7.48 -40.62
N LEU A 155 5.47 8.09 -39.44
CA LEU A 155 4.25 7.98 -38.64
C LEU A 155 3.37 9.22 -38.85
N HIS A 156 2.20 9.04 -39.45
CA HIS A 156 1.16 10.07 -39.53
C HIS A 156 0.05 9.78 -38.52
N ILE A 157 -0.27 10.75 -37.67
CA ILE A 157 -1.34 10.63 -36.67
C ILE A 157 -2.47 11.57 -37.08
N LEU A 158 -3.65 10.99 -37.29
CA LEU A 158 -4.84 11.71 -37.75
C LEU A 158 -5.96 11.55 -36.72
N GLN A 159 -6.59 12.66 -36.35
CA GLN A 159 -7.82 12.61 -35.56
C GLN A 159 -8.98 12.21 -36.48
N CYS A 160 -9.58 11.04 -36.24
CA CYS A 160 -10.72 10.55 -37.00
C CYS A 160 -11.70 9.77 -36.13
N ASP A 161 -12.98 10.14 -36.18
CA ASP A 161 -14.08 9.28 -35.69
C ASP A 161 -14.55 8.37 -36.82
N ILE A 162 -14.25 7.08 -36.71
CA ILE A 162 -14.57 6.08 -37.76
C ILE A 162 -16.08 5.85 -37.94
N THR A 163 -16.90 6.26 -36.98
CA THR A 163 -18.36 6.15 -37.06
C THR A 163 -19.01 7.30 -37.82
N ASN A 164 -18.22 8.34 -38.15
CA ASN A 164 -18.68 9.54 -38.83
C ASN A 164 -18.14 9.59 -40.27
N ASP A 165 -19.04 9.55 -41.26
CA ASP A 165 -18.69 9.53 -42.68
C ASP A 165 -17.86 10.75 -43.13
N GLU A 166 -18.15 11.96 -42.64
CA GLU A 166 -17.41 13.17 -43.01
C GLU A 166 -15.98 13.14 -42.44
N SER A 167 -15.83 12.64 -41.22
CA SER A 167 -14.51 12.45 -40.60
C SER A 167 -13.68 11.44 -41.38
N MET A 168 -14.30 10.33 -41.79
CA MET A 168 -13.66 9.31 -42.61
C MET A 168 -13.26 9.84 -44.00
N ALA A 169 -14.12 10.64 -44.64
CA ALA A 169 -13.81 11.26 -45.93
C ALA A 169 -12.59 12.20 -45.83
N ARG A 170 -12.45 12.95 -44.74
CA ARG A 170 -11.26 13.81 -44.51
C ARG A 170 -10.00 12.97 -44.30
N ALA A 171 -10.07 11.91 -43.51
CA ALA A 171 -8.94 11.02 -43.28
C ALA A 171 -8.50 10.30 -44.56
N ALA A 172 -9.45 9.76 -45.32
CA ALA A 172 -9.18 9.13 -46.62
C ALA A 172 -8.56 10.11 -47.63
N SER A 173 -9.06 11.36 -47.67
CA SER A 173 -8.48 12.41 -48.52
C SER A 173 -7.03 12.71 -48.15
N TYR A 174 -6.71 12.77 -46.85
CA TYR A 174 -5.32 12.94 -46.41
C TYR A 174 -4.44 11.75 -46.84
N CYS A 175 -4.91 10.52 -46.60
CA CYS A 175 -4.17 9.31 -46.97
C CYS A 175 -3.97 9.18 -48.50
N SER A 176 -4.85 9.74 -49.33
CA SER A 176 -4.72 9.71 -50.78
C SER A 176 -3.49 10.46 -51.33
N ALA A 177 -2.91 11.37 -50.52
CA ALA A 177 -1.68 12.07 -50.84
C ALA A 177 -0.40 11.28 -50.45
N LEU A 178 -0.56 10.15 -49.75
CA LEU A 178 0.51 9.26 -49.33
C LEU A 178 0.60 8.04 -50.28
N PRO A 179 1.63 7.17 -50.15
CA PRO A 179 1.64 5.90 -50.87
C PRO A 179 0.36 5.09 -50.62
N PRO A 180 -0.09 4.25 -51.60
CA PRO A 180 -1.34 3.50 -51.48
C PRO A 180 -1.44 2.69 -50.18
N VAL A 181 -2.59 2.76 -49.51
CA VAL A 181 -2.85 2.02 -48.27
C VAL A 181 -2.88 0.53 -48.58
N ARG A 182 -1.88 -0.21 -48.07
CA ARG A 182 -1.74 -1.66 -48.29
C ARG A 182 -2.44 -2.53 -47.25
N GLY A 183 -2.83 -1.95 -46.12
CA GLY A 183 -3.55 -2.69 -45.08
C GLY A 183 -4.33 -1.78 -44.14
N VAL A 184 -5.40 -2.33 -43.56
CA VAL A 184 -6.20 -1.68 -42.52
C VAL A 184 -6.22 -2.58 -41.29
N VAL A 185 -5.92 -2.03 -40.11
CA VAL A 185 -6.08 -2.70 -38.81
C VAL A 185 -7.05 -1.91 -37.96
N HIS A 186 -8.21 -2.50 -37.66
CA HIS A 186 -9.26 -1.87 -36.88
C HIS A 186 -9.18 -2.29 -35.40
N GLY A 187 -8.68 -1.39 -34.54
CA GLY A 187 -8.54 -1.61 -33.09
C GLY A 187 -9.46 -0.80 -32.17
N ALA A 188 -10.42 -0.03 -32.69
CA ALA A 188 -11.28 0.81 -31.86
C ALA A 188 -12.29 -0.02 -31.03
N MET A 189 -12.43 0.35 -29.74
CA MET A 189 -13.19 -0.40 -28.75
C MET A 189 -13.89 0.54 -27.76
N ILE A 190 -15.12 0.18 -27.37
CA ILE A 190 -15.85 0.79 -26.25
C ILE A 190 -16.52 -0.35 -25.46
N LEU A 191 -16.44 -0.32 -24.13
CA LEU A 191 -17.10 -1.30 -23.24
C LEU A 191 -18.26 -0.65 -22.47
N LYS A 192 -19.36 -1.39 -22.32
CA LYS A 192 -20.56 -1.02 -21.55
C LYS A 192 -21.20 -2.26 -20.94
N ASP A 193 -20.49 -2.87 -20.00
CA ASP A 193 -20.87 -4.14 -19.40
C ASP A 193 -22.12 -3.99 -18.51
N ARG A 194 -23.15 -4.80 -18.78
CA ARG A 194 -24.40 -4.88 -18.01
C ARG A 194 -25.09 -6.21 -18.30
N THR A 195 -25.77 -6.80 -17.32
CA THR A 195 -26.66 -7.94 -17.59
C THR A 195 -27.69 -7.53 -18.64
N PHE A 196 -28.02 -8.43 -19.56
CA PHE A 196 -28.89 -8.09 -20.70
C PHE A 196 -30.25 -7.53 -20.25
N SER A 197 -30.80 -8.03 -19.15
CA SER A 197 -32.07 -7.56 -18.57
C SER A 197 -32.04 -6.14 -18.02
N GLN A 198 -30.86 -5.60 -17.71
CA GLN A 198 -30.67 -4.26 -17.14
C GLN A 198 -29.99 -3.30 -18.13
N MET A 199 -29.68 -3.76 -19.35
CA MET A 199 -28.95 -2.97 -20.34
C MET A 199 -29.88 -1.99 -21.04
N THR A 200 -29.55 -0.71 -20.99
CA THR A 200 -30.28 0.31 -21.76
C THR A 200 -29.96 0.23 -23.25
N VAL A 201 -30.83 0.77 -24.10
CA VAL A 201 -30.61 0.83 -25.56
C VAL A 201 -29.32 1.60 -25.91
N GLU A 202 -29.00 2.65 -25.13
CA GLU A 202 -27.78 3.42 -25.32
C GLU A 202 -26.52 2.60 -24.97
N GLU A 203 -26.54 1.88 -23.84
CA GLU A 203 -25.46 0.98 -23.43
C GLU A 203 -25.28 -0.19 -24.42
N TRP A 204 -26.38 -0.71 -24.98
CA TRP A 204 -26.33 -1.69 -26.06
C TRP A 204 -25.65 -1.11 -27.30
N SER A 205 -26.11 0.06 -27.76
CA SER A 205 -25.69 0.64 -29.04
C SER A 205 -24.23 1.12 -29.04
N LYS A 206 -23.72 1.63 -27.91
CA LYS A 206 -22.39 2.27 -27.84
C LYS A 206 -21.22 1.37 -28.29
N PRO A 207 -21.06 0.12 -27.80
CA PRO A 207 -20.00 -0.78 -28.28
C PRO A 207 -20.16 -1.20 -29.75
N LEU A 208 -21.40 -1.27 -30.24
CA LEU A 208 -21.71 -1.62 -31.63
C LEU A 208 -21.29 -0.52 -32.60
N LEU A 209 -21.31 0.76 -32.20
CA LEU A 209 -20.97 1.88 -33.08
C LEU A 209 -19.60 1.72 -33.77
N PRO A 210 -18.46 1.65 -33.06
CA PRO A 210 -17.17 1.48 -33.69
C PRO A 210 -17.03 0.11 -34.36
N LYS A 211 -17.56 -0.96 -33.75
CA LYS A 211 -17.35 -2.34 -34.22
C LYS A 211 -18.15 -2.69 -35.48
N VAL A 212 -19.35 -2.13 -35.65
CA VAL A 212 -20.23 -2.38 -36.79
C VAL A 212 -20.07 -1.26 -37.82
N PHE A 213 -20.50 -0.05 -37.47
CA PHE A 213 -20.50 1.07 -38.41
C PHE A 213 -19.08 1.54 -38.74
N GLY A 214 -18.17 1.54 -37.76
CA GLY A 214 -16.76 1.82 -38.01
C GLY A 214 -16.10 0.82 -38.96
N THR A 215 -16.39 -0.48 -38.83
CA THR A 215 -15.92 -1.52 -39.77
C THR A 215 -16.44 -1.27 -41.18
N ILE A 216 -17.75 -1.04 -41.34
CA ILE A 216 -18.37 -0.75 -42.65
C ILE A 216 -17.75 0.50 -43.28
N ASN A 217 -17.54 1.55 -42.48
CA ASN A 217 -16.97 2.80 -42.98
C ASN A 217 -15.50 2.66 -43.37
N LEU A 218 -14.70 1.97 -42.56
CA LEU A 218 -13.30 1.69 -42.91
C LEU A 218 -13.20 0.93 -44.23
N ASP A 219 -14.03 -0.09 -44.42
CA ASP A 219 -14.10 -0.83 -45.68
C ASP A 219 -14.54 0.07 -46.84
N LYS A 220 -15.66 0.78 -46.69
CA LYS A 220 -16.20 1.71 -47.70
C LYS A 220 -15.16 2.73 -48.19
N PHE A 221 -14.34 3.29 -47.31
CA PHE A 221 -13.40 4.37 -47.66
C PHE A 221 -12.00 3.90 -48.05
N PHE A 222 -11.58 2.70 -47.65
CA PHE A 222 -10.23 2.18 -47.95
C PHE A 222 -10.21 0.93 -48.84
N ALA A 223 -11.36 0.36 -49.20
CA ALA A 223 -11.44 -0.71 -50.18
C ALA A 223 -10.82 -0.27 -51.51
N SER A 224 -9.81 -1.01 -51.96
CA SER A 224 -9.06 -0.73 -53.17
C SER A 224 -8.40 -2.03 -53.67
N PRO A 225 -8.16 -2.18 -55.00
CA PRO A 225 -7.35 -3.29 -55.52
C PRO A 225 -5.95 -3.39 -54.91
N ASP A 226 -5.41 -2.29 -54.37
CA ASP A 226 -4.10 -2.25 -53.72
C ASP A 226 -4.12 -2.72 -52.25
N LEU A 227 -5.31 -2.81 -51.63
CA LEU A 227 -5.46 -3.20 -50.24
C LEU A 227 -5.22 -4.71 -50.09
N SER A 228 -4.12 -5.07 -49.44
CA SER A 228 -3.66 -6.46 -49.32
C SER A 228 -4.37 -7.20 -48.19
N PHE A 229 -4.65 -6.54 -47.06
CA PHE A 229 -5.40 -7.11 -45.95
C PHE A 229 -6.31 -6.08 -45.26
N PHE A 230 -7.39 -6.57 -44.68
CA PHE A 230 -8.30 -5.84 -43.81
C PHE A 230 -8.50 -6.68 -42.55
N MET A 231 -7.96 -6.19 -41.43
CA MET A 231 -7.93 -6.91 -40.16
C MET A 231 -8.82 -6.22 -39.13
N THR A 232 -9.74 -6.98 -38.53
CA THR A 232 -10.51 -6.53 -37.37
C THR A 232 -9.97 -7.18 -36.10
N LEU A 233 -9.59 -6.36 -35.13
CA LEU A 233 -9.23 -6.84 -33.79
C LEU A 233 -10.51 -7.10 -33.01
N SER A 234 -11.04 -8.32 -33.16
CA SER A 234 -12.21 -8.86 -32.48
C SER A 234 -11.82 -9.42 -31.10
N SER A 235 -12.73 -10.10 -30.40
CA SER A 235 -12.48 -10.63 -29.05
C SER A 235 -12.93 -12.07 -28.92
N ILE A 236 -12.22 -12.86 -28.12
CA ILE A 236 -12.61 -14.23 -27.74
C ILE A 236 -14.01 -14.31 -27.13
N VAL A 237 -14.48 -13.22 -26.52
CA VAL A 237 -15.82 -13.12 -25.91
C VAL A 237 -16.95 -13.32 -26.94
N ALA A 238 -16.72 -13.06 -28.23
CA ALA A 238 -17.70 -13.36 -29.28
C ALA A 238 -17.92 -14.87 -29.48
N VAL A 239 -16.94 -15.69 -29.07
CA VAL A 239 -16.93 -17.15 -29.25
C VAL A 239 -17.35 -17.87 -27.98
N VAL A 240 -16.72 -17.53 -26.83
CA VAL A 240 -16.96 -18.23 -25.55
C VAL A 240 -18.04 -17.57 -24.69
N GLY A 241 -18.40 -16.32 -24.99
CA GLY A 241 -19.34 -15.54 -24.21
C GLY A 241 -18.77 -15.05 -22.87
N LYS A 242 -19.34 -13.95 -22.37
CA LYS A 242 -19.08 -13.45 -21.02
C LYS A 242 -20.32 -12.78 -20.46
N SER A 243 -20.67 -13.11 -19.23
CA SER A 243 -21.81 -12.49 -18.55
C SER A 243 -21.62 -10.97 -18.48
N GLY A 244 -22.66 -10.24 -18.86
CA GLY A 244 -22.64 -8.78 -18.89
C GLY A 244 -22.10 -8.14 -20.19
N GLN A 245 -21.58 -8.91 -21.15
CA GLN A 245 -20.95 -8.36 -22.37
C GLN A 245 -21.69 -8.71 -23.66
N SER A 246 -23.01 -8.90 -23.62
CA SER A 246 -23.80 -9.30 -24.80
C SER A 246 -23.74 -8.28 -25.96
N ASN A 247 -23.71 -6.99 -25.66
CA ASN A 247 -23.50 -5.89 -26.64
C ASN A 247 -22.12 -5.93 -27.30
N TYR A 248 -21.06 -6.09 -26.50
CA TYR A 248 -19.69 -6.18 -26.98
C TYR A 248 -19.46 -7.46 -27.80
N ALA A 249 -19.97 -8.60 -27.33
CA ALA A 249 -19.95 -9.87 -28.05
C ALA A 249 -20.66 -9.75 -29.41
N ALA A 250 -21.82 -9.09 -29.47
CA ALA A 250 -22.55 -8.87 -30.72
C ALA A 250 -21.76 -8.02 -31.74
N GLY A 251 -21.09 -6.96 -31.30
CA GLY A 251 -20.25 -6.13 -32.18
C GLY A 251 -19.04 -6.88 -32.74
N ASN A 252 -18.37 -7.69 -31.91
CA ASN A 252 -17.26 -8.54 -32.33
C ASN A 252 -17.73 -9.69 -33.24
N GLY A 253 -18.87 -10.31 -32.94
CA GLY A 253 -19.48 -11.33 -33.80
C GLY A 253 -19.86 -10.79 -35.18
N PHE A 254 -20.26 -9.52 -35.29
CA PHE A 254 -20.42 -8.86 -36.59
C PHE A 254 -19.09 -8.79 -37.35
N GLN A 255 -17.99 -8.40 -36.70
CA GLN A 255 -16.67 -8.34 -37.34
C GLN A 255 -16.20 -9.72 -37.83
N ASP A 256 -16.44 -10.76 -37.03
CA ASP A 256 -16.15 -12.15 -37.40
C ASP A 256 -16.95 -12.56 -38.64
N ALA A 257 -18.27 -12.32 -38.64
CA ALA A 257 -19.14 -12.61 -39.78
C ALA A 257 -18.80 -11.76 -41.02
N PHE A 258 -18.38 -10.51 -40.82
CA PHE A 258 -17.98 -9.61 -41.89
C PHE A 258 -16.72 -10.11 -42.60
N ALA A 259 -15.72 -10.58 -41.86
CA ALA A 259 -14.53 -11.18 -42.43
C ALA A 259 -14.86 -12.45 -43.24
N HIS A 260 -15.71 -13.32 -42.70
CA HIS A 260 -16.20 -14.51 -43.41
C HIS A 260 -16.99 -14.18 -44.69
N ALA A 261 -17.84 -13.16 -44.66
CA ALA A 261 -18.61 -12.74 -45.82
C ALA A 261 -17.71 -12.25 -46.98
N HIS A 262 -16.53 -11.74 -46.65
CA HIS A 262 -15.53 -11.26 -47.62
C HIS A 262 -14.41 -12.28 -47.87
N ALA A 263 -14.57 -13.53 -47.43
CA ALA A 263 -13.55 -14.59 -47.55
C ALA A 263 -13.01 -14.78 -48.97
N ASN A 264 -13.87 -14.63 -49.99
CA ASN A 264 -13.53 -14.82 -51.40
C ASN A 264 -13.17 -13.50 -52.12
N HIS A 265 -12.87 -12.42 -51.41
CA HIS A 265 -12.55 -11.15 -52.05
C HIS A 265 -11.28 -11.29 -52.95
N PRO A 266 -11.31 -10.79 -54.20
CA PRO A 266 -10.31 -11.13 -55.22
C PRO A 266 -8.93 -10.52 -54.96
N HIS A 267 -8.85 -9.47 -54.14
CA HIS A 267 -7.61 -8.70 -53.94
C HIS A 267 -7.18 -8.55 -52.48
N THR A 268 -8.15 -8.52 -51.56
CA THR A 268 -7.94 -8.17 -50.14
C THR A 268 -8.23 -9.37 -49.25
N HIS A 269 -7.33 -9.64 -48.31
CA HIS A 269 -7.54 -10.67 -47.30
C HIS A 269 -8.27 -10.09 -46.08
N TYR A 270 -9.54 -10.45 -45.91
CA TYR A 270 -10.30 -10.08 -44.72
C TYR A 270 -10.13 -11.15 -43.65
N VAL A 271 -9.72 -10.71 -42.46
CA VAL A 271 -9.44 -11.58 -41.32
C VAL A 271 -9.90 -10.93 -40.01
N SER A 272 -10.61 -11.69 -39.18
CA SER A 272 -10.95 -11.30 -37.82
C SER A 272 -10.05 -12.01 -36.82
N VAL A 273 -9.48 -11.27 -35.87
CA VAL A 273 -8.62 -11.83 -34.82
C VAL A 273 -9.37 -11.76 -33.50
N ASN A 274 -9.87 -12.89 -33.00
CA ASN A 274 -10.52 -12.97 -31.69
C ASN A 274 -9.45 -12.99 -30.60
N ILE A 275 -9.11 -11.79 -30.10
CA ILE A 275 -8.05 -11.61 -29.12
C ILE A 275 -8.46 -12.24 -27.78
N GLY A 276 -7.57 -13.08 -27.24
CA GLY A 276 -7.66 -13.69 -25.92
C GLY A 276 -7.19 -12.73 -24.81
N VAL A 277 -6.96 -13.25 -23.60
CA VAL A 277 -6.35 -12.42 -22.55
C VAL A 277 -4.86 -12.32 -22.83
N VAL A 278 -4.36 -11.14 -23.24
CA VAL A 278 -2.91 -10.92 -23.37
C VAL A 278 -2.30 -10.75 -21.98
N SER A 279 -1.40 -11.66 -21.61
CA SER A 279 -0.58 -11.57 -20.39
C SER A 279 0.27 -10.31 -20.43
N VAL A 280 0.39 -9.65 -19.28
CA VAL A 280 1.31 -8.53 -19.12
C VAL A 280 2.67 -9.17 -18.85
N ASP A 281 3.54 -9.20 -19.86
CA ASP A 281 4.94 -9.51 -19.62
C ASP A 281 5.65 -8.30 -18.98
N ALA A 282 6.88 -8.53 -18.51
CA ALA A 282 7.73 -7.53 -17.88
C ALA A 282 8.19 -6.38 -18.82
N HIS A 283 7.62 -6.25 -20.02
CA HIS A 283 7.96 -5.25 -21.02
C HIS A 283 6.83 -4.27 -21.36
N GLY A 284 5.69 -4.34 -20.66
CA GLY A 284 4.82 -3.17 -20.47
C GLY A 284 4.12 -2.64 -21.73
N ALA A 285 3.56 -3.50 -22.57
CA ALA A 285 2.80 -3.06 -23.74
C ALA A 285 1.26 -3.21 -23.61
N LEU A 286 0.68 -2.89 -22.45
CA LEU A 286 -0.66 -2.29 -22.32
C LEU A 286 -0.72 -1.56 -20.96
N LYS A 287 -0.18 -0.33 -20.92
CA LYS A 287 -0.41 0.62 -19.82
C LYS A 287 -1.74 1.33 -20.04
N GLU A 288 -2.71 1.06 -19.16
CA GLU A 288 -3.81 1.91 -18.64
C GLU A 288 -4.90 0.94 -18.14
N SER A 289 -5.00 0.63 -16.85
CA SER A 289 -5.55 1.51 -15.82
C SER A 289 -4.90 1.29 -14.42
N GLU A 290 -3.95 2.14 -14.04
CA GLU A 290 -3.39 2.20 -12.66
C GLU A 290 -4.31 2.96 -11.68
N LYS A 291 -5.59 2.61 -11.65
CA LYS A 291 -6.49 2.99 -10.55
C LYS A 291 -7.39 1.80 -10.20
N GLY A 292 -6.96 1.00 -9.22
CA GLY A 292 -7.84 0.16 -8.39
C GLY A 292 -8.88 -0.71 -9.11
N ASP A 293 -8.63 -1.17 -10.34
CA ASP A 293 -9.65 -1.90 -11.10
C ASP A 293 -9.58 -3.40 -10.81
N THR A 294 -10.20 -3.81 -9.70
CA THR A 294 -10.46 -5.23 -9.34
C THR A 294 -11.26 -5.99 -10.41
N SER A 295 -11.77 -5.31 -11.44
CA SER A 295 -12.48 -5.93 -12.55
C SER A 295 -11.59 -6.77 -13.46
N ILE A 296 -10.29 -6.48 -13.60
CA ILE A 296 -9.41 -7.21 -14.54
C ILE A 296 -8.95 -8.55 -13.95
N SER A 297 -8.61 -8.61 -12.66
CA SER A 297 -8.23 -9.86 -11.98
C SER A 297 -9.41 -10.82 -11.85
N SER A 298 -10.60 -10.30 -11.51
CA SER A 298 -11.85 -11.07 -11.49
C SER A 298 -12.31 -11.49 -12.90
N MET A 299 -12.12 -10.63 -13.92
CA MET A 299 -12.33 -10.98 -15.33
C MET A 299 -11.40 -12.12 -15.77
N ARG A 300 -10.13 -12.10 -15.37
CA ARG A 300 -9.16 -13.17 -15.68
C ARG A 300 -9.53 -14.48 -14.99
N ALA A 301 -9.93 -14.44 -13.72
CA ALA A 301 -10.38 -15.63 -13.00
C ALA A 301 -11.64 -16.25 -13.65
N GLY A 302 -12.62 -15.42 -14.04
CA GLY A 302 -13.84 -15.87 -14.71
C GLY A 302 -13.61 -16.40 -16.13
N LEU A 303 -12.66 -15.85 -16.89
CA LEU A 303 -12.32 -16.35 -18.22
C LEU A 303 -11.52 -17.68 -18.16
N ARG A 304 -10.67 -17.86 -17.15
CA ARG A 304 -9.98 -19.14 -16.89
C ARG A 304 -10.95 -20.25 -16.50
N GLN A 305 -12.05 -19.93 -15.81
CA GLN A 305 -13.13 -20.88 -15.55
C GLN A 305 -13.85 -21.33 -16.83
N ASN A 306 -13.75 -20.57 -17.93
CA ASN A 306 -14.36 -20.87 -19.23
C ASN A 306 -13.32 -21.30 -20.29
N SER A 307 -12.28 -22.04 -19.89
CA SER A 307 -11.24 -22.61 -20.77
C SER A 307 -10.29 -21.61 -21.47
N VAL A 308 -10.36 -20.31 -21.16
CA VAL A 308 -9.51 -19.26 -21.77
C VAL A 308 -8.23 -19.05 -20.97
N MET A 309 -7.10 -19.28 -21.63
CA MET A 309 -5.73 -19.09 -21.14
C MET A 309 -5.18 -17.72 -21.53
N ASP A 310 -4.23 -17.24 -20.72
CA ASP A 310 -3.47 -16.05 -21.07
C ASP A 310 -2.51 -16.36 -22.24
N ILE A 311 -2.41 -15.44 -23.21
CA ILE A 311 -1.45 -15.50 -24.32
C ILE A 311 -0.33 -14.48 -24.11
N SER A 312 0.88 -14.79 -24.56
CA SER A 312 2.02 -13.85 -24.51
C SER A 312 1.93 -12.75 -25.56
N PHE A 313 2.68 -11.66 -25.38
CA PHE A 313 2.83 -10.62 -26.42
C PHE A 313 3.44 -11.17 -27.70
N ASP A 314 4.41 -12.08 -27.60
CA ASP A 314 5.01 -12.74 -28.76
C ASP A 314 3.98 -13.58 -29.53
N GLU A 315 3.14 -14.35 -28.83
CA GLU A 315 2.05 -15.11 -29.46
C GLU A 315 1.00 -14.18 -30.10
N PHE A 316 0.64 -13.09 -29.42
CA PHE A 316 -0.25 -12.07 -29.97
C PHE A 316 0.30 -11.50 -31.28
N PHE A 317 1.55 -11.03 -31.29
CA PHE A 317 2.15 -10.44 -32.48
C PHE A 317 2.45 -11.46 -33.57
N ALA A 318 2.82 -12.69 -33.24
CA ALA A 318 3.02 -13.75 -34.23
C ALA A 318 1.74 -14.05 -35.03
N ASP A 319 0.58 -14.07 -34.36
CA ASP A 319 -0.71 -14.26 -35.03
C ASP A 319 -1.10 -13.05 -35.90
N ILE A 320 -0.85 -11.84 -35.42
CA ILE A 320 -1.09 -10.61 -36.20
C ILE A 320 -0.18 -10.57 -37.43
N GLU A 321 1.11 -10.88 -37.27
CA GLU A 321 2.07 -10.98 -38.38
C GLU A 321 1.63 -12.04 -39.39
N TYR A 322 1.27 -13.24 -38.93
CA TYR A 322 0.77 -14.30 -39.81
C TYR A 322 -0.46 -13.84 -40.60
N ALA A 323 -1.44 -13.24 -39.93
CA ALA A 323 -2.67 -12.74 -40.54
C ALA A 323 -2.42 -11.59 -41.55
N MET A 324 -1.30 -10.89 -41.46
CA MET A 324 -0.88 -9.86 -42.44
C MET A 324 -0.15 -10.44 -43.67
N THR A 325 0.22 -11.72 -43.66
CA THR A 325 1.01 -12.34 -44.75
C THR A 325 0.14 -12.94 -45.86
N HIS A 326 0.74 -13.15 -47.04
CA HIS A 326 0.09 -13.90 -48.14
C HIS A 326 -0.24 -15.35 -47.75
N LEU A 327 0.47 -15.94 -46.79
CA LEU A 327 0.26 -17.32 -46.34
C LEU A 327 -1.10 -17.50 -45.67
N ALA A 328 -1.57 -16.53 -44.88
CA ALA A 328 -2.90 -16.56 -44.28
C ALA A 328 -4.03 -16.54 -45.34
N ARG A 329 -3.79 -15.86 -46.46
CA ARG A 329 -4.70 -15.86 -47.60
C ARG A 329 -4.72 -17.21 -48.32
N GLU A 330 -3.56 -17.82 -48.54
CA GLU A 330 -3.45 -19.15 -49.16
C GLU A 330 -4.10 -20.25 -48.30
N SER A 331 -3.95 -20.16 -46.98
CA SER A 331 -4.59 -21.06 -46.02
C SER A 331 -6.09 -20.79 -45.83
N LYS A 332 -6.64 -19.75 -46.47
CA LYS A 332 -8.04 -19.30 -46.33
C LYS A 332 -8.44 -19.03 -44.89
N LEU A 333 -7.53 -18.44 -44.12
CA LEU A 333 -7.76 -18.09 -42.72
C LEU A 333 -8.59 -16.80 -42.64
N HIS A 334 -9.86 -16.88 -42.26
CA HIS A 334 -10.72 -15.70 -42.14
C HIS A 334 -11.03 -15.30 -40.69
N GLN A 335 -10.65 -16.16 -39.74
CA GLN A 335 -10.84 -15.94 -38.31
C GLN A 335 -9.74 -16.68 -37.53
N THR A 336 -9.10 -16.00 -36.58
CA THR A 336 -8.19 -16.62 -35.60
C THR A 336 -8.77 -16.50 -34.21
N ILE A 337 -8.58 -17.55 -33.39
CA ILE A 337 -9.11 -17.61 -32.03
C ILE A 337 -7.93 -17.83 -31.09
N GLN A 338 -7.70 -16.86 -30.20
CA GLN A 338 -6.55 -16.88 -29.30
C GLN A 338 -6.95 -17.30 -27.87
N GLY A 339 -5.99 -17.92 -27.18
CA GLY A 339 -6.12 -18.24 -25.75
C GLY A 339 -7.02 -19.42 -25.44
N VAL A 340 -7.31 -20.32 -26.39
CA VAL A 340 -8.08 -21.53 -26.13
C VAL A 340 -7.41 -22.73 -26.81
N THR A 341 -7.23 -23.83 -26.08
CA THR A 341 -6.62 -25.07 -26.58
C THR A 341 -7.49 -26.27 -26.22
N HIS A 342 -7.35 -27.39 -26.94
CA HIS A 342 -8.04 -28.63 -26.58
C HIS A 342 -7.68 -29.09 -25.15
N GLN A 343 -6.44 -28.84 -24.70
CA GLN A 343 -6.02 -29.15 -23.33
C GLN A 343 -6.71 -28.24 -22.31
N SER A 344 -6.79 -26.93 -22.57
CA SER A 344 -7.43 -26.00 -21.63
C SER A 344 -8.93 -26.27 -21.47
N MET A 345 -9.61 -26.81 -22.48
CA MET A 345 -11.00 -27.29 -22.39
C MET A 345 -11.14 -28.57 -21.54
N LEU A 346 -10.21 -29.51 -21.71
CA LEU A 346 -10.18 -30.75 -20.91
C LEU A 346 -9.87 -30.47 -19.44
N ASP A 347 -8.95 -29.53 -19.17
CA ASP A 347 -8.51 -29.18 -17.81
C ASP A 347 -9.66 -28.66 -16.94
N VAL A 348 -10.67 -28.03 -17.55
CA VAL A 348 -11.85 -27.49 -16.85
C VAL A 348 -13.15 -28.28 -17.11
N ASN A 349 -13.06 -29.38 -17.86
CA ASN A 349 -14.19 -30.25 -18.24
C ASN A 349 -15.36 -29.50 -18.90
N ASP A 350 -15.07 -28.60 -19.83
CA ASP A 350 -16.07 -27.79 -20.55
C ASP A 350 -16.67 -28.58 -21.73
N GLU A 351 -17.67 -29.41 -21.44
CA GLU A 351 -18.37 -30.25 -22.43
C GLU A 351 -19.00 -29.40 -23.56
N HIS A 352 -19.44 -28.17 -23.26
CA HIS A 352 -20.06 -27.29 -24.25
C HIS A 352 -19.05 -26.79 -25.30
N LEU A 353 -17.82 -26.44 -24.91
CA LEU A 353 -16.78 -26.07 -25.87
C LEU A 353 -16.19 -27.28 -26.59
N LEU A 354 -16.04 -28.43 -25.91
CA LEU A 354 -15.55 -29.67 -26.50
C LEU A 354 -16.47 -30.20 -27.62
N ASP A 355 -17.79 -30.03 -27.47
CA ASP A 355 -18.79 -30.44 -28.47
C ASP A 355 -19.07 -29.36 -29.54
N ASN A 356 -18.49 -28.16 -29.40
CA ASN A 356 -18.74 -27.07 -30.32
C ASN A 356 -17.94 -27.25 -31.64
N PRO A 357 -18.60 -27.33 -32.81
CA PRO A 357 -17.94 -27.55 -34.10
C PRO A 357 -16.88 -26.50 -34.47
N VAL A 358 -16.95 -25.28 -33.92
CA VAL A 358 -15.93 -24.23 -34.13
C VAL A 358 -14.54 -24.68 -33.67
N PHE A 359 -14.46 -25.56 -32.68
CA PHE A 359 -13.20 -26.06 -32.12
C PHE A 359 -12.80 -27.45 -32.64
N SER A 360 -13.54 -28.03 -33.58
CA SER A 360 -13.27 -29.38 -34.11
C SER A 360 -11.92 -29.48 -34.86
N GLN A 361 -11.32 -28.35 -35.21
CA GLN A 361 -10.03 -28.24 -35.89
C GLN A 361 -8.84 -28.20 -34.92
N LEU A 362 -9.07 -28.01 -33.61
CA LEU A 362 -8.01 -28.07 -32.61
C LEU A 362 -7.53 -29.53 -32.53
N THR A 363 -6.39 -29.82 -33.15
CA THR A 363 -5.81 -31.16 -33.19
C THR A 363 -5.64 -31.72 -31.78
N ARG A 364 -6.00 -33.01 -31.58
CA ARG A 364 -5.49 -33.87 -30.49
C ARG A 364 -3.97 -33.97 -30.64
N THR A 365 -3.25 -32.93 -30.24
CA THR A 365 -1.86 -32.77 -30.64
C THR A 365 -1.00 -33.59 -29.69
N GLN A 366 -0.66 -34.81 -30.11
CA GLN A 366 0.52 -35.52 -29.63
C GLN A 366 1.73 -34.58 -29.71
N GLU A 367 2.51 -34.54 -28.63
CA GLU A 367 3.69 -33.72 -28.45
C GLU A 367 4.58 -33.68 -29.71
N LYS A 368 4.60 -32.52 -30.39
CA LYS A 368 5.66 -32.17 -31.34
C LYS A 368 6.24 -30.81 -31.00
N GLN A 369 7.54 -30.85 -30.72
CA GLN A 369 8.41 -29.73 -30.40
C GLN A 369 8.36 -28.64 -31.50
N ALA A 370 8.06 -27.40 -31.12
CA ALA A 370 8.19 -26.21 -31.96
C ALA A 370 8.91 -25.07 -31.22
N THR A 371 9.78 -24.41 -31.95
CA THR A 371 10.86 -23.49 -31.58
C THR A 371 10.41 -22.02 -31.50
N GLY A 372 10.85 -21.27 -30.48
CA GLY A 372 10.67 -19.81 -30.35
C GLY A 372 11.60 -19.26 -29.26
N THR A 373 12.09 -18.03 -29.38
CA THR A 373 13.36 -17.56 -28.79
C THR A 373 13.32 -16.98 -27.37
N ALA A 374 12.16 -16.73 -26.75
CA ALA A 374 12.07 -16.61 -25.28
C ALA A 374 12.05 -18.00 -24.61
N ARG A 375 11.61 -18.99 -25.38
CA ARG A 375 11.92 -20.40 -25.17
C ARG A 375 13.40 -20.69 -25.49
N ALA A 376 14.24 -19.81 -26.06
CA ALA A 376 15.65 -20.16 -26.31
C ALA A 376 16.43 -20.34 -25.01
N ASP A 377 16.31 -19.46 -24.01
CA ASP A 377 17.00 -19.69 -22.72
C ASP A 377 16.42 -20.92 -21.98
N LYS A 378 15.09 -21.12 -22.07
CA LYS A 378 14.37 -22.22 -21.40
C LYS A 378 14.51 -23.58 -22.12
N ILE A 379 14.60 -23.59 -23.45
CA ILE A 379 14.81 -24.77 -24.33
C ILE A 379 16.29 -25.06 -24.51
N GLU A 380 17.18 -24.08 -24.68
CA GLU A 380 18.62 -24.33 -24.78
C GLU A 380 19.14 -24.89 -23.49
N PHE A 381 18.77 -24.32 -22.34
CA PHE A 381 19.19 -24.89 -21.06
C PHE A 381 18.55 -26.25 -20.83
N GLY A 382 17.24 -26.42 -21.09
CA GLY A 382 16.55 -27.72 -20.98
C GLY A 382 17.10 -28.81 -21.92
N LYS A 383 17.46 -28.46 -23.17
CA LYS A 383 18.10 -29.37 -24.15
C LYS A 383 19.56 -29.65 -23.79
N ALA A 384 20.31 -28.64 -23.36
CA ALA A 384 21.70 -28.80 -22.94
C ALA A 384 21.77 -29.67 -21.68
N LEU A 385 20.90 -29.46 -20.69
CA LEU A 385 20.78 -30.32 -19.51
C LEU A 385 20.32 -31.75 -19.89
N GLY A 386 19.39 -31.90 -20.84
CA GLY A 386 18.97 -33.21 -21.37
C GLY A 386 20.04 -33.96 -22.16
N SER A 387 21.11 -33.29 -22.59
CA SER A 387 22.24 -33.88 -23.33
C SER A 387 23.43 -34.27 -22.45
N VAL A 388 23.42 -33.83 -21.19
CA VAL A 388 24.46 -34.11 -20.20
C VAL A 388 24.38 -35.56 -19.72
N LYS A 389 25.52 -36.25 -19.66
CA LYS A 389 25.60 -37.66 -19.24
C LYS A 389 26.17 -37.84 -17.84
N THR A 390 26.79 -36.80 -17.28
CA THR A 390 27.46 -36.86 -15.97
C THR A 390 27.14 -35.63 -15.11
N MET A 391 27.20 -35.77 -13.78
CA MET A 391 26.96 -34.63 -12.87
C MET A 391 27.94 -33.47 -13.09
N ALA A 392 29.20 -33.75 -13.42
CA ALA A 392 30.22 -32.73 -13.65
C ALA A 392 29.93 -31.84 -14.88
N GLU A 393 29.30 -32.40 -15.92
CA GLU A 393 28.88 -31.67 -17.11
C GLU A 393 27.66 -30.77 -16.83
N ALA A 394 26.71 -31.23 -16.01
CA ALA A 394 25.54 -30.45 -15.60
C ALA A 394 25.95 -29.25 -14.74
N GLU A 395 26.88 -29.49 -13.81
CA GLU A 395 27.45 -28.45 -12.95
C GLU A 395 28.18 -27.38 -13.77
N THR A 396 28.93 -27.77 -14.80
CA THR A 396 29.65 -26.85 -15.69
C THR A 396 28.67 -25.97 -16.49
N LEU A 397 27.57 -26.55 -16.97
CA LEU A 397 26.54 -25.84 -17.71
C LEU A 397 25.79 -24.83 -16.83
N ILE A 398 25.34 -25.26 -15.63
CA ILE A 398 24.67 -24.39 -14.63
C ILE A 398 25.60 -23.22 -14.26
N ARG A 399 26.89 -23.51 -14.00
CA ARG A 399 27.89 -22.50 -13.65
C ARG A 399 28.04 -21.45 -14.74
N ASN A 400 28.20 -21.86 -16.00
CA ASN A 400 28.44 -20.93 -17.10
C ASN A 400 27.19 -20.06 -17.40
N ALA A 401 25.99 -20.64 -17.34
CA ALA A 401 24.73 -19.90 -17.50
C ALA A 401 24.52 -18.87 -16.38
N THR A 402 24.81 -19.27 -15.15
CA THR A 402 24.75 -18.41 -13.96
C THR A 402 25.74 -17.25 -14.09
N LEU A 403 27.02 -17.53 -14.36
CA LEU A 403 28.07 -16.51 -14.54
C LEU A 403 27.77 -15.53 -15.68
N THR A 404 27.22 -16.01 -16.80
CA THR A 404 26.82 -15.16 -17.93
C THR A 404 25.72 -14.19 -17.53
N LYS A 405 24.71 -14.66 -16.79
CA LYS A 405 23.64 -13.78 -16.30
C LYS A 405 24.14 -12.79 -15.25
N PHE A 406 25.03 -13.23 -14.37
CA PHE A 406 25.68 -12.35 -13.40
C PHE A 406 26.52 -11.26 -14.06
N ALA A 407 27.27 -11.57 -15.13
CA ALA A 407 28.01 -10.59 -15.91
C ALA A 407 27.10 -9.50 -16.50
N VAL A 408 25.89 -9.89 -16.95
CA VAL A 408 24.86 -8.95 -17.43
C VAL A 408 24.31 -8.07 -16.29
N PHE A 409 24.00 -8.64 -15.13
CA PHE A 409 23.49 -7.88 -13.98
C PHE A 409 24.56 -6.97 -13.34
N LEU A 410 25.83 -7.36 -13.39
CA LEU A 410 26.94 -6.68 -12.72
C LEU A 410 27.72 -5.73 -13.63
N ASP A 411 27.45 -5.73 -14.94
CA ASP A 411 28.23 -5.03 -15.97
C ASP A 411 29.75 -5.24 -15.81
N ARG A 412 30.13 -6.50 -15.60
CA ARG A 412 31.53 -6.93 -15.44
C ARG A 412 31.85 -8.07 -16.39
N PRO A 413 33.08 -8.14 -16.94
CA PRO A 413 33.56 -9.32 -17.64
C PRO A 413 33.39 -10.57 -16.77
N ILE A 414 33.02 -11.70 -17.39
CA ILE A 414 32.85 -13.00 -16.70
C ILE A 414 34.12 -13.37 -15.91
N ASP A 415 35.30 -12.97 -16.42
CA ASP A 415 36.61 -13.24 -15.82
C ASP A 415 36.86 -12.52 -14.47
N ASP A 416 36.12 -11.44 -14.19
CA ASP A 416 36.23 -10.66 -12.95
C ASP A 416 35.31 -11.17 -11.83
N ILE A 417 34.45 -12.16 -12.12
CA ILE A 417 33.47 -12.72 -11.17
C ILE A 417 34.03 -14.00 -10.55
N LYS A 418 34.49 -13.90 -9.30
CA LYS A 418 34.97 -15.05 -8.54
C LYS A 418 33.79 -15.92 -8.07
N VAL A 419 33.75 -17.16 -8.55
CA VAL A 419 32.67 -18.14 -8.32
C VAL A 419 32.44 -18.44 -6.83
N ASP A 420 33.48 -18.26 -6.02
CA ASP A 420 33.55 -18.48 -4.58
C ASP A 420 33.17 -17.26 -3.72
N GLN A 421 32.88 -16.10 -4.34
CA GLN A 421 32.56 -14.86 -3.62
C GLN A 421 31.06 -14.75 -3.29
N SER A 422 30.75 -14.25 -2.08
CA SER A 422 29.36 -13.95 -1.65
C SER A 422 28.79 -12.73 -2.38
N LEU A 423 27.49 -12.77 -2.74
CA LEU A 423 26.79 -11.67 -3.43
C LEU A 423 26.76 -10.36 -2.63
N SER A 424 26.74 -10.47 -1.29
CA SER A 424 26.82 -9.30 -0.39
C SER A 424 28.14 -8.55 -0.52
N ARG A 425 29.22 -9.22 -0.94
CA ARG A 425 30.57 -8.65 -1.13
C ARG A 425 30.75 -7.99 -2.50
N ILE A 426 29.85 -8.25 -3.45
CA ILE A 426 29.84 -7.66 -4.78
C ILE A 426 29.01 -6.35 -4.80
N GLY A 427 28.21 -6.10 -3.76
CA GLY A 427 27.47 -4.85 -3.60
C GLY A 427 26.03 -4.87 -4.10
N LEU A 428 25.48 -6.07 -4.36
CA LEU A 428 24.08 -6.24 -4.71
C LEU A 428 23.19 -6.08 -3.48
N ASP A 429 22.08 -5.36 -3.62
CA ASP A 429 21.07 -5.23 -2.57
C ASP A 429 20.09 -6.43 -2.57
N SER A 430 19.25 -6.50 -1.53
CA SER A 430 18.24 -7.57 -1.38
C SER A 430 17.25 -7.62 -2.55
N LEU A 431 16.99 -6.51 -3.23
CA LEU A 431 15.98 -6.43 -4.28
C LEU A 431 16.52 -6.96 -5.61
N VAL A 432 17.76 -6.64 -5.96
CA VAL A 432 18.46 -7.30 -7.08
C VAL A 432 18.68 -8.79 -6.80
N SER A 433 18.93 -9.15 -5.54
CA SER A 433 19.03 -10.56 -5.13
C SER A 433 17.71 -11.32 -5.31
N ILE A 434 16.56 -10.67 -5.03
CA ILE A 434 15.23 -11.22 -5.30
C ILE A 434 14.96 -11.34 -6.80
N GLU A 435 15.33 -10.34 -7.61
CA GLU A 435 15.17 -10.41 -9.07
C GLU A 435 15.99 -11.54 -9.68
N LEU A 436 17.24 -11.67 -9.23
CA LEU A 436 18.13 -12.75 -9.62
C LEU A 436 17.56 -14.12 -9.19
N LYS A 437 17.09 -14.26 -7.95
CA LYS A 437 16.39 -15.46 -7.47
C LYS A 437 15.22 -15.80 -8.37
N ASN A 438 14.35 -14.83 -8.63
CA ASN A 438 13.18 -15.02 -9.47
C ASN A 438 13.59 -15.46 -10.88
N TRP A 439 14.69 -14.93 -11.43
CA TRP A 439 15.26 -15.40 -12.70
C TRP A 439 15.78 -16.85 -12.60
N MET A 440 16.51 -17.22 -11.55
CA MET A 440 17.03 -18.58 -11.36
C MET A 440 15.92 -19.62 -11.17
N VAL A 441 14.88 -19.31 -10.38
CA VAL A 441 13.67 -20.14 -10.24
C VAL A 441 12.99 -20.34 -11.59
N ARG A 442 12.86 -19.26 -12.37
CA ARG A 442 12.27 -19.29 -13.73
C ARG A 442 13.10 -20.12 -14.72
N THR A 443 14.43 -20.03 -14.65
CA THR A 443 15.37 -20.58 -15.64
C THR A 443 15.72 -22.04 -15.36
N PHE A 444 16.04 -22.37 -14.11
CA PHE A 444 16.48 -23.70 -13.70
C PHE A 444 15.33 -24.60 -13.22
N GLN A 445 14.12 -24.06 -13.07
CA GLN A 445 12.94 -24.75 -12.53
C GLN A 445 13.19 -25.36 -11.15
N VAL A 446 13.98 -24.67 -10.32
CA VAL A 446 14.29 -25.11 -8.96
C VAL A 446 13.60 -24.20 -7.96
N ASN A 447 13.19 -24.80 -6.85
CA ASN A 447 12.73 -24.05 -5.69
C ASN A 447 13.96 -23.47 -4.98
N LEU A 448 14.33 -22.25 -5.36
CA LEU A 448 15.34 -21.45 -4.68
C LEU A 448 14.66 -20.50 -3.70
N GLN A 449 15.28 -20.35 -2.54
CA GLN A 449 14.93 -19.34 -1.54
C GLN A 449 15.95 -18.18 -1.56
N THR A 450 15.61 -17.03 -0.98
CA THR A 450 16.39 -15.78 -1.20
C THR A 450 17.73 -15.77 -0.44
N SER A 451 17.83 -16.40 0.74
CA SER A 451 19.10 -16.50 1.48
C SER A 451 20.01 -17.62 0.98
N GLU A 452 19.54 -18.53 0.13
CA GLU A 452 20.41 -19.42 -0.65
C GLU A 452 21.33 -18.66 -1.63
N LEU A 453 21.07 -17.37 -1.88
CA LEU A 453 21.93 -16.46 -2.64
C LEU A 453 22.71 -15.46 -1.77
N GLY A 454 22.22 -15.15 -0.56
CA GLY A 454 22.79 -14.12 0.32
C GLY A 454 23.57 -14.62 1.55
N GLY A 455 23.39 -15.89 1.95
CA GLY A 455 23.90 -16.43 3.20
C GLY A 455 25.27 -17.08 3.08
N GLY A 456 26.37 -16.32 3.10
CA GLY A 456 27.75 -16.77 3.37
C GLY A 456 28.39 -17.84 2.47
N GLY A 457 27.61 -18.57 1.69
CA GLY A 457 28.04 -19.56 0.72
C GLY A 457 28.34 -18.91 -0.62
N SER A 458 29.33 -19.45 -1.34
CA SER A 458 29.58 -19.08 -2.73
C SER A 458 28.31 -19.20 -3.60
N ILE A 459 28.27 -18.55 -4.75
CA ILE A 459 27.24 -18.72 -5.81
C ILE A 459 26.93 -20.22 -6.08
N MET A 460 27.93 -21.08 -5.85
CA MET A 460 27.86 -22.52 -6.00
C MET A 460 27.71 -23.28 -4.67
N ALA A 461 27.21 -22.73 -3.57
CA ALA A 461 26.96 -23.52 -2.35
C ALA A 461 25.67 -24.38 -2.49
N SER A 462 24.77 -23.98 -3.38
CA SER A 462 23.47 -24.61 -3.65
C SER A 462 23.51 -25.70 -4.74
N ARG A 463 24.68 -26.35 -4.94
CA ARG A 463 24.98 -27.23 -6.11
C ARG A 463 23.99 -28.37 -6.29
N SER A 464 23.61 -29.02 -5.18
CA SER A 464 22.72 -30.18 -5.23
C SER A 464 21.31 -29.79 -5.63
N LYS A 465 20.82 -28.60 -5.22
CA LYS A 465 19.44 -28.14 -5.44
C LYS A 465 19.16 -27.57 -6.83
N LEU A 466 20.18 -27.05 -7.52
CA LEU A 466 20.08 -26.51 -8.88
C LEU A 466 19.92 -27.60 -9.97
N ILE A 467 20.03 -28.87 -9.58
CA ILE A 467 19.87 -30.04 -10.45
C ILE A 467 18.45 -30.60 -10.28
N PRO A 468 17.66 -30.76 -11.36
CA PRO A 468 16.31 -31.33 -11.32
C PRO A 468 16.27 -32.70 -10.63
N GLU A 469 15.16 -32.96 -9.92
CA GLU A 469 15.00 -34.13 -9.04
C GLU A 469 15.16 -35.48 -9.76
N GLU A 470 14.81 -35.53 -11.05
CA GLU A 470 14.96 -36.72 -11.91
C GLU A 470 16.42 -37.16 -12.11
N MET A 471 17.37 -36.22 -12.30
CA MET A 471 18.80 -36.53 -12.39
C MET A 471 19.38 -36.97 -11.05
N ARG A 472 18.87 -36.41 -9.94
CA ARG A 472 19.31 -36.77 -8.59
C ARG A 472 18.94 -38.21 -8.27
N ARG A 473 17.76 -38.68 -8.72
CA ARG A 473 17.32 -40.08 -8.61
C ARG A 473 18.16 -41.07 -9.42
N MET A 474 18.68 -40.67 -10.59
CA MET A 474 19.58 -41.51 -11.39
C MET A 474 20.95 -41.76 -10.73
N SER A 475 21.46 -40.80 -9.95
CA SER A 475 22.71 -40.95 -9.19
C SER A 475 22.54 -41.82 -7.95
N LEU A 476 21.38 -41.77 -7.30
CA LEU A 476 21.08 -42.54 -6.08
C LEU A 476 20.76 -44.02 -6.38
N ALA A 477 20.35 -44.35 -7.62
CA ALA A 477 20.09 -45.73 -8.03
C ALA A 477 21.34 -46.63 -8.15
N LYS A 478 22.55 -46.10 -7.88
CA LYS A 478 23.82 -46.88 -7.89
C LYS A 478 24.43 -47.11 -6.51
N SER A 479 23.84 -46.57 -5.45
CA SER A 479 24.27 -46.77 -4.07
C SER A 479 23.07 -47.19 -3.24
N ASP A 480 23.15 -48.40 -2.67
CA ASP A 480 22.24 -48.98 -1.68
C ASP A 480 21.15 -49.93 -2.21
N GLU A 481 21.61 -51.07 -2.73
CA GLU A 481 21.08 -52.35 -2.23
C GLU A 481 21.51 -52.52 -0.76
N LEU A 482 20.70 -52.04 0.21
CA LEU A 482 20.52 -52.71 1.50
C LEU A 482 19.38 -52.08 2.32
N SER A 483 18.49 -52.96 2.78
CA SER A 483 17.47 -52.80 3.85
C SER A 483 16.23 -51.93 3.59
N LEU A 484 15.14 -52.62 3.26
CA LEU A 484 13.76 -52.24 3.55
C LEU A 484 13.57 -51.97 5.06
N HIS A 485 12.81 -50.93 5.44
CA HIS A 485 11.70 -51.01 6.40
C HIS A 485 10.93 -49.67 6.54
N THR A 486 9.61 -49.74 6.29
CA THR A 486 8.48 -48.97 6.86
C THR A 486 8.56 -47.44 7.04
N SER A 487 7.70 -46.73 6.31
CA SER A 487 7.24 -45.38 6.68
C SER A 487 6.45 -45.43 7.99
N PRO A 488 6.77 -44.59 9.00
CA PRO A 488 5.84 -44.34 10.08
C PRO A 488 4.94 -43.15 9.70
N THR A 489 3.65 -43.43 9.68
CA THR A 489 2.59 -42.54 10.16
C THR A 489 3.07 -41.88 11.45
N ILE A 490 3.15 -40.55 11.50
CA ILE A 490 3.39 -39.85 12.76
C ILE A 490 2.03 -39.67 13.43
N GLU A 491 1.71 -40.61 14.32
CA GLU A 491 0.79 -40.38 15.44
C GLU A 491 1.37 -39.28 16.34
N LEU A 492 0.50 -38.46 16.91
CA LEU A 492 0.81 -37.48 17.95
C LEU A 492 1.40 -38.19 19.17
N GLU A 493 2.73 -38.34 19.21
CA GLU A 493 3.44 -38.71 20.42
C GLU A 493 3.51 -37.49 21.36
N SER A 494 2.91 -37.67 22.52
CA SER A 494 3.01 -36.83 23.70
C SER A 494 4.47 -36.59 24.13
N ASN A 495 4.78 -35.34 24.48
CA ASN A 495 5.86 -34.92 25.38
C ASN A 495 7.24 -35.57 25.18
N LYS A 496 8.07 -34.95 24.32
CA LYS A 496 9.51 -34.83 24.56
C LYS A 496 9.95 -33.38 24.41
N GLU A 497 10.47 -32.84 25.51
CA GLU A 497 10.94 -31.47 25.68
C GLU A 497 12.01 -31.10 24.64
N THR A 498 11.81 -29.98 23.96
CA THR A 498 12.84 -29.31 23.16
C THR A 498 13.29 -28.03 23.86
N GLY A 499 14.57 -28.02 24.25
CA GLY A 499 15.44 -26.86 24.49
C GLY A 499 15.06 -25.88 25.60
N HIS A 500 14.03 -25.05 25.40
CA HIS A 500 13.78 -23.88 26.25
C HIS A 500 12.30 -23.53 26.50
N GLY A 501 11.33 -24.24 25.90
CA GLY A 501 9.89 -24.11 26.25
C GLY A 501 9.17 -22.79 25.88
N PHE A 502 9.81 -21.87 25.13
CA PHE A 502 9.22 -20.56 24.80
C PHE A 502 8.18 -20.60 23.68
N TYR A 503 7.25 -19.62 23.68
CA TYR A 503 6.15 -19.50 22.71
C TYR A 503 6.62 -19.55 21.25
N CYS A 504 7.70 -18.84 20.92
CA CYS A 504 8.28 -18.82 19.57
C CYS A 504 8.90 -20.15 19.13
N CYS A 505 9.19 -21.06 20.07
CA CYS A 505 9.84 -22.35 19.81
C CYS A 505 8.84 -23.50 19.63
N ARG A 506 7.53 -23.25 19.73
CA ARG A 506 6.50 -24.28 19.51
C ARG A 506 6.40 -24.73 18.05
N SER A 507 6.75 -23.84 17.12
CA SER A 507 6.65 -24.06 15.67
C SER A 507 7.99 -23.92 14.92
N VAL A 508 9.04 -23.40 15.58
CA VAL A 508 10.40 -23.26 15.02
C VAL A 508 11.38 -24.03 15.90
N LYS A 509 12.10 -25.00 15.32
CA LYS A 509 12.96 -25.93 16.08
C LYS A 509 14.09 -25.29 16.89
N GLU A 510 14.50 -24.04 16.61
CA GLU A 510 15.32 -23.18 17.48
C GLU A 510 15.60 -21.81 16.81
N LEU A 511 15.54 -20.71 17.57
CA LEU A 511 15.98 -19.37 17.12
C LEU A 511 17.34 -19.02 17.76
N PRO A 512 18.26 -18.35 17.04
CA PRO A 512 19.54 -17.93 17.59
C PRO A 512 19.36 -16.87 18.70
N ARG A 513 20.29 -16.84 19.67
CA ARG A 513 20.37 -15.76 20.66
C ARG A 513 20.91 -14.48 20.02
N TYR A 514 20.49 -13.33 20.54
CA TYR A 514 21.02 -12.04 20.11
C TYR A 514 22.52 -11.94 20.44
N PRO A 515 23.40 -11.65 19.45
CA PRO A 515 24.84 -11.61 19.68
C PRO A 515 25.25 -10.40 20.52
N LEU A 516 26.34 -10.52 21.27
CA LEU A 516 27.00 -9.39 21.91
C LEU A 516 28.21 -8.98 21.07
N VAL A 517 28.25 -7.73 20.65
CA VAL A 517 29.37 -7.15 19.88
C VAL A 517 30.52 -6.83 20.81
N ASP A 518 31.76 -7.07 20.39
CA ASP A 518 32.93 -6.65 21.15
C ASP A 518 32.95 -5.12 21.35
N LEU A 519 33.29 -4.67 22.56
CA LEU A 519 33.21 -3.25 22.89
C LEU A 519 34.23 -2.41 22.10
N ASP A 520 35.43 -2.94 21.85
CA ASP A 520 36.47 -2.25 21.10
C ASP A 520 36.06 -2.14 19.64
N GLU A 521 35.54 -3.23 19.06
CA GLU A 521 34.96 -3.21 17.70
C GLU A 521 33.79 -2.22 17.58
N ALA A 522 32.91 -2.13 18.60
CA ALA A 522 31.79 -1.21 18.61
C ALA A 522 32.22 0.27 18.70
N VAL A 523 33.31 0.57 19.43
CA VAL A 523 33.87 1.93 19.50
C VAL A 523 34.50 2.34 18.17
N GLU A 524 35.26 1.45 17.52
CA GLU A 524 35.81 1.70 16.19
C GLU A 524 34.70 1.90 15.15
N ASP A 525 33.66 1.07 15.21
CA ASP A 525 32.49 1.22 14.34
C ASP A 525 31.76 2.54 14.58
N LEU A 526 31.55 2.95 15.83
CA LEU A 526 31.00 4.26 16.18
C LEU A 526 31.80 5.37 15.52
N LEU A 527 33.13 5.40 15.70
CA LEU A 527 33.99 6.45 15.16
C LEU A 527 33.97 6.50 13.63
N ASN A 528 33.97 5.34 12.97
CA ASN A 528 33.86 5.24 11.52
C ASN A 528 32.51 5.76 11.00
N ASN A 529 31.42 5.47 11.70
CA ASN A 529 30.07 5.86 11.28
C ASN A 529 29.73 7.32 11.61
N ILE A 530 30.23 7.89 12.72
CA ILE A 530 29.81 9.24 13.15
C ILE A 530 30.92 10.28 13.14
N GLY A 531 32.19 9.90 12.98
CA GLY A 531 33.32 10.82 13.10
C GLY A 531 33.26 12.01 12.13
N HIS A 532 32.68 11.79 10.94
CA HIS A 532 32.52 12.81 9.91
C HIS A 532 31.47 13.88 10.23
N PHE A 533 30.66 13.72 11.30
CA PHE A 533 29.79 14.78 11.82
C PHE A 533 30.54 15.84 12.65
N SER A 534 31.84 15.63 12.90
CA SER A 534 32.70 16.63 13.54
C SER A 534 32.89 17.83 12.62
N LEU A 535 32.70 19.04 13.14
CA LEU A 535 32.82 20.29 12.37
C LEU A 535 34.29 20.68 12.14
N ASN A 536 35.20 20.17 12.97
CA ASN A 536 36.63 20.43 12.88
C ASN A 536 37.44 19.29 13.50
N ARG A 537 38.76 19.37 13.35
CA ARG A 537 39.71 18.34 13.82
C ARG A 537 39.76 18.21 15.34
N GLU A 538 39.55 19.31 16.07
CA GLU A 538 39.55 19.33 17.53
C GLU A 538 38.36 18.53 18.06
N GLU A 539 37.17 18.77 17.51
CA GLU A 539 35.95 18.03 17.85
C GLU A 539 36.09 16.52 17.57
N TYR A 540 36.67 16.13 16.42
CA TYR A 540 36.94 14.72 16.14
C TYR A 540 37.94 14.09 17.13
N SER A 541 38.99 14.84 17.48
CA SER A 541 40.02 14.36 18.41
C SER A 541 39.44 14.16 19.81
N GLU A 542 38.52 15.03 20.23
CA GLU A 542 37.85 14.92 21.51
C GLU A 542 36.82 13.78 21.54
N LEU A 543 36.02 13.61 20.47
CA LEU A 543 35.15 12.44 20.30
C LEU A 543 35.97 11.15 20.37
N SER A 544 37.06 11.07 19.61
CA SER A 544 37.94 9.90 19.58
C SER A 544 38.50 9.61 20.96
N ARG A 545 39.02 10.62 21.67
CA ARG A 545 39.54 10.48 23.04
C ARG A 545 38.49 9.91 23.99
N LYS A 546 37.27 10.48 23.98
CA LYS A 546 36.16 10.05 24.85
C LYS A 546 35.68 8.64 24.51
N ALA A 547 35.58 8.30 23.22
CA ALA A 547 35.18 6.97 22.78
C ALA A 547 36.21 5.91 23.21
N HIS A 548 37.52 6.19 23.07
CA HIS A 548 38.58 5.29 23.55
C HIS A 548 38.64 5.21 25.07
N ALA A 549 38.22 6.26 25.80
CA ALA A 549 38.12 6.19 27.26
C ALA A 549 37.06 5.17 27.72
N LEU A 550 36.01 4.93 26.92
CA LEU A 550 34.95 3.96 27.21
C LEU A 550 35.45 2.50 27.20
N VAL A 551 36.49 2.19 26.43
CA VAL A 551 37.07 0.83 26.31
C VAL A 551 38.23 0.57 27.25
N GLY A 552 38.70 1.61 27.98
CA GLY A 552 39.82 1.49 28.91
C GLY A 552 39.61 0.34 29.91
N PRO A 553 40.68 -0.38 30.32
CA PRO A 553 40.55 -1.61 31.12
C PRO A 553 39.85 -1.40 32.47
N ASN A 554 39.97 -0.20 33.06
CA ASN A 554 39.33 0.19 34.32
C ASN A 554 38.17 1.18 34.12
N SER A 555 37.72 1.38 32.89
CA SER A 555 36.61 2.30 32.60
C SER A 555 35.28 1.72 33.07
N ILE A 556 34.34 2.61 33.38
CA ILE A 556 32.95 2.22 33.64
C ILE A 556 32.32 1.48 32.45
N GLY A 557 32.63 1.89 31.21
CA GLY A 557 32.15 1.23 29.99
C GLY A 557 32.55 -0.24 29.94
N ARG A 558 33.83 -0.55 30.20
CA ARG A 558 34.31 -1.94 30.27
C ARG A 558 33.69 -2.72 31.42
N LYS A 559 33.52 -2.10 32.60
CA LYS A 559 32.87 -2.71 33.77
C LYS A 559 31.44 -3.14 33.44
N LEU A 560 30.63 -2.25 32.86
CA LEU A 560 29.24 -2.53 32.48
C LEU A 560 29.15 -3.54 31.33
N TYR A 561 30.01 -3.40 30.32
CA TYR A 561 30.11 -4.37 29.23
C TYR A 561 30.42 -5.78 29.75
N ASN A 562 31.34 -5.94 30.71
CA ASN A 562 31.63 -7.24 31.32
C ASN A 562 30.42 -7.85 32.04
N GLN A 563 29.54 -7.04 32.64
CA GLN A 563 28.27 -7.54 33.19
C GLN A 563 27.35 -8.08 32.09
N LEU A 564 27.25 -7.37 30.96
CA LEU A 564 26.48 -7.82 29.79
C LEU A 564 27.07 -9.09 29.19
N ARG A 565 28.40 -9.20 29.12
CA ARG A 565 29.12 -10.39 28.64
C ARG A 565 28.81 -11.61 29.50
N ILE A 566 28.84 -11.48 30.82
CA ILE A 566 28.45 -12.56 31.74
C ILE A 566 27.01 -13.00 31.47
N LYS A 567 26.08 -12.05 31.26
CA LYS A 567 24.69 -12.37 30.90
C LYS A 567 24.56 -13.04 29.54
N ALA A 568 25.33 -12.62 28.55
CA ALA A 568 25.29 -13.19 27.20
C ALA A 568 25.85 -14.63 27.14
N GLU A 569 26.84 -14.93 27.99
CA GLU A 569 27.47 -16.25 28.13
C GLU A 569 26.64 -17.20 29.02
N ASP A 570 25.74 -16.69 29.86
CA ASP A 570 24.91 -17.49 30.76
C ASP A 570 23.78 -18.22 29.98
N PRO A 571 23.75 -19.57 29.99
CA PRO A 571 22.73 -20.34 29.29
C PRO A 571 21.32 -20.15 29.88
N THR A 572 21.17 -19.65 31.11
CA THR A 572 19.87 -19.41 31.75
C THR A 572 19.26 -18.06 31.39
N VAL A 573 20.04 -17.14 30.84
CA VAL A 573 19.56 -15.83 30.37
C VAL A 573 19.04 -15.96 28.95
N GLU A 574 17.75 -15.63 28.75
CA GLU A 574 17.10 -15.72 27.44
C GLU A 574 17.68 -14.73 26.41
N SER A 575 17.93 -13.50 26.85
CA SER A 575 18.49 -12.43 26.04
C SER A 575 19.17 -11.41 26.94
N TRP A 576 20.44 -11.12 26.66
CA TRP A 576 21.19 -10.11 27.42
C TRP A 576 20.68 -8.69 27.17
N ILE A 577 20.08 -8.44 26.00
CA ILE A 577 19.72 -7.09 25.53
C ILE A 577 18.26 -6.73 25.75
N ALA A 578 17.33 -7.70 25.77
CA ALA A 578 15.89 -7.41 25.69
C ALA A 578 15.37 -6.49 26.82
N GLU A 579 15.67 -6.80 28.09
CA GLU A 579 15.22 -5.98 29.23
C GLU A 579 15.98 -4.65 29.34
N PRO A 580 17.33 -4.60 29.26
CA PRO A 580 18.05 -3.32 29.27
C PRO A 580 17.61 -2.40 28.12
N LEU A 581 17.38 -2.94 26.93
CA LEU A 581 16.97 -2.13 25.80
C LEU A 581 15.55 -1.61 25.93
N LEU A 582 14.62 -2.43 26.46
CA LEU A 582 13.27 -1.97 26.80
C LEU A 582 13.31 -0.74 27.74
N LYS A 583 14.20 -0.77 28.74
CA LYS A 583 14.43 0.36 29.65
C LYS A 583 15.00 1.58 28.92
N ALA A 584 16.07 1.40 28.15
CA ALA A 584 16.77 2.49 27.45
C ALA A 584 15.87 3.21 26.43
N LEU A 585 15.06 2.45 25.68
CA LEU A 585 14.27 3.00 24.58
C LEU A 585 12.87 3.43 24.97
N HIS A 586 12.26 2.79 25.97
CA HIS A 586 10.83 2.95 26.21
C HIS A 586 10.52 3.26 27.67
N ILE A 587 10.63 2.28 28.57
CA ILE A 587 9.95 2.36 29.88
C ILE A 587 10.61 3.30 30.89
N LYS A 588 11.86 3.77 30.66
CA LYS A 588 12.45 4.85 31.47
C LYS A 588 12.26 6.24 30.89
N ARG A 589 11.98 6.36 29.59
CA ARG A 589 11.78 7.67 28.97
C ARG A 589 10.50 8.29 29.52
N ARG A 590 10.59 9.56 29.95
CA ARG A 590 9.49 10.26 30.67
C ARG A 590 8.65 11.18 29.77
N TYR A 591 9.03 11.37 28.50
CA TYR A 591 8.25 12.17 27.56
C TYR A 591 6.89 11.49 27.22
N PRO A 592 5.91 12.25 26.71
CA PRO A 592 4.60 11.72 26.29
C PRO A 592 4.67 10.57 25.27
N LEU A 593 3.85 9.53 25.45
CA LEU A 593 3.79 8.42 24.47
C LEU A 593 3.29 8.88 23.09
N VAL A 594 2.39 9.86 23.06
CA VAL A 594 1.98 10.51 21.83
C VAL A 594 2.35 11.99 21.83
N PRO A 595 2.77 12.53 20.69
CA PRO A 595 2.88 11.84 19.40
C PRO A 595 4.27 11.17 19.20
N TYR A 596 5.09 10.97 20.24
CA TYR A 596 6.52 10.66 20.07
C TYR A 596 6.93 9.19 20.14
N SER A 597 6.05 8.28 20.58
CA SER A 597 6.37 6.86 20.82
C SER A 597 5.38 5.93 20.12
N ASN A 598 4.08 6.11 20.33
CA ASN A 598 3.08 5.24 19.70
C ASN A 598 3.09 5.45 18.19
N PHE A 599 2.67 4.46 17.42
CA PHE A 599 2.54 4.58 15.97
C PHE A 599 1.16 4.13 15.50
N LEU A 600 0.74 4.63 14.34
CA LEU A 600 -0.51 4.29 13.68
C LEU A 600 -0.24 3.66 12.31
N GLY A 601 -1.09 2.73 11.89
CA GLY A 601 -1.21 2.30 10.49
C GLY A 601 -2.67 2.31 10.05
N THR A 602 -3.00 3.05 9.00
CA THR A 602 -4.37 2.99 8.43
C THR A 602 -4.54 1.70 7.63
N HIS A 603 -5.74 1.13 7.69
CA HIS A 603 -6.09 0.02 6.81
C HIS A 603 -6.37 0.55 5.39
N PHE A 604 -6.25 -0.31 4.39
CA PHE A 604 -6.55 0.04 3.01
C PHE A 604 -8.06 0.21 2.81
N ASP A 605 -8.45 1.14 1.94
CA ASP A 605 -9.85 1.25 1.52
C ASP A 605 -10.31 -0.06 0.84
N SER A 606 -11.46 -0.58 1.24
CA SER A 606 -12.11 -1.73 0.59
C SER A 606 -12.90 -1.27 -0.64
N THR A 607 -13.09 -2.20 -1.59
CA THR A 607 -14.05 -2.02 -2.69
C THR A 607 -15.50 -1.99 -2.20
N THR A 608 -15.78 -2.57 -1.03
CA THR A 608 -17.10 -2.56 -0.38
C THR A 608 -17.18 -1.44 0.67
N THR A 609 -18.24 -0.65 0.60
CA THR A 609 -18.52 0.42 1.57
C THR A 609 -19.19 -0.17 2.80
N HIS A 610 -18.67 0.12 3.99
CA HIS A 610 -19.24 -0.37 5.25
C HIS A 610 -19.70 0.79 6.12
N SER A 611 -20.78 0.58 6.87
CA SER A 611 -21.07 1.43 8.01
C SER A 611 -20.01 1.30 9.10
N GLN A 612 -19.96 2.28 10.01
CA GLN A 612 -19.05 2.24 11.16
C GLN A 612 -19.27 1.01 12.04
N ALA A 613 -20.52 0.59 12.25
CA ALA A 613 -20.85 -0.59 13.06
C ALA A 613 -20.40 -1.90 12.40
N GLU A 614 -20.60 -2.04 11.08
CA GLU A 614 -20.16 -3.21 10.32
C GLU A 614 -18.65 -3.35 10.32
N ARG A 615 -17.93 -2.25 10.04
CA ARG A 615 -16.46 -2.23 10.08
C ARG A 615 -15.95 -2.58 11.48
N ALA A 616 -16.54 -2.01 12.53
CA ALA A 616 -16.17 -2.30 13.91
C ALA A 616 -16.39 -3.78 14.29
N ALA A 617 -17.52 -4.36 13.90
CA ALA A 617 -17.85 -5.76 14.16
C ALA A 617 -16.88 -6.72 13.47
N ALA A 618 -16.58 -6.47 12.19
CA ALA A 618 -15.67 -7.28 11.40
C ALA A 618 -14.26 -7.33 11.99
N LEU A 619 -13.72 -6.15 12.29
CA LEU A 619 -12.39 -6.01 12.86
C LEU A 619 -12.32 -6.63 14.25
N THR A 620 -13.34 -6.42 15.09
CA THR A 620 -13.40 -7.02 16.42
C THR A 620 -13.41 -8.55 16.36
N ARG A 621 -14.24 -9.13 15.48
CA ARG A 621 -14.27 -10.59 15.26
C ARG A 621 -12.92 -11.12 14.78
N ALA A 622 -12.31 -10.44 13.81
CA ALA A 622 -11.00 -10.82 13.29
C ALA A 622 -9.90 -10.79 14.37
N VAL A 623 -9.95 -9.82 15.29
CA VAL A 623 -9.07 -9.76 16.47
C VAL A 623 -9.30 -10.95 17.39
N CYS A 624 -10.56 -11.29 17.69
CA CYS A 624 -10.89 -12.44 18.54
C CYS A 624 -10.39 -13.75 17.95
N GLU A 625 -10.60 -13.96 16.64
CA GLU A 625 -10.12 -15.14 15.92
C GLU A 625 -8.60 -15.21 15.94
N PHE A 626 -7.91 -14.11 15.64
CA PHE A 626 -6.45 -14.05 15.69
C PHE A 626 -5.89 -14.32 17.10
N LYS A 627 -6.53 -13.75 18.14
CA LYS A 627 -6.16 -14.04 19.54
C LYS A 627 -6.35 -15.51 19.88
N ARG A 628 -7.47 -16.13 19.49
CA ARG A 628 -7.74 -17.55 19.70
C ARG A 628 -6.69 -18.42 19.01
N ASP A 629 -6.37 -18.13 17.74
CA ASP A 629 -5.35 -18.85 16.99
C ASP A 629 -3.98 -18.73 17.68
N ARG A 630 -3.63 -17.53 18.17
CA ARG A 630 -2.40 -17.28 18.94
C ARG A 630 -2.36 -18.11 20.23
N ASP A 631 -3.43 -18.05 21.03
CA ASP A 631 -3.50 -18.67 22.36
C ASP A 631 -3.48 -20.20 22.27
N ASN A 632 -4.11 -20.76 21.24
CA ASN A 632 -4.11 -22.19 20.95
C ASN A 632 -2.80 -22.68 20.30
N GLY A 633 -1.91 -21.77 19.87
CA GLY A 633 -0.67 -22.12 19.18
C GLY A 633 -0.87 -22.52 17.72
N ASN A 634 -1.95 -22.07 17.10
CA ASN A 634 -2.30 -22.35 15.69
C ASN A 634 -1.73 -21.32 14.71
N LEU A 635 -0.95 -20.33 15.18
CA LEU A 635 -0.28 -19.37 14.31
C LEU A 635 1.02 -19.95 13.77
N GLU A 636 1.12 -19.98 12.44
CA GLU A 636 2.37 -20.28 11.74
C GLU A 636 3.42 -19.18 12.02
N PRO A 637 4.73 -19.52 12.08
CA PRO A 637 5.79 -18.53 12.21
C PRO A 637 5.75 -17.51 11.07
N ASP A 638 5.98 -16.23 11.37
CA ASP A 638 6.26 -15.23 10.33
C ASP A 638 7.72 -15.36 9.88
N TYR A 639 8.02 -15.09 8.62
CA TYR A 639 9.37 -15.21 8.06
C TYR A 639 9.81 -13.89 7.43
N LEU A 640 11.07 -13.52 7.66
CA LEU A 640 11.76 -12.49 6.89
C LEU A 640 12.88 -13.14 6.08
N GLY A 641 12.68 -13.26 4.77
CA GLY A 641 13.49 -14.17 3.95
C GLY A 641 13.24 -15.62 4.36
N GLU A 642 14.29 -16.36 4.71
CA GLU A 642 14.18 -17.75 5.22
C GLU A 642 14.30 -17.82 6.75
N LYS A 643 14.57 -16.69 7.42
CA LYS A 643 14.71 -16.67 8.86
C LYS A 643 13.34 -16.50 9.51
N ALA A 644 12.96 -17.46 10.35
CA ALA A 644 11.75 -17.34 11.15
C ALA A 644 11.89 -16.19 12.15
N ASN A 645 10.82 -15.43 12.36
CA ASN A 645 10.77 -14.35 13.33
C ASN A 645 10.30 -14.88 14.70
N CYS A 646 10.83 -14.29 15.77
CA CYS A 646 10.40 -14.52 17.13
C CYS A 646 8.97 -14.02 17.34
N GLY A 647 8.04 -14.94 17.57
CA GLY A 647 6.64 -14.61 17.88
C GLY A 647 6.38 -14.08 19.29
N ASN A 648 7.40 -13.91 20.15
CA ASN A 648 7.19 -13.57 21.56
C ASN A 648 6.50 -12.20 21.77
N SER A 649 6.74 -11.23 20.87
CA SER A 649 6.08 -9.92 20.91
C SER A 649 4.57 -9.99 20.70
N LEU A 650 4.05 -11.04 20.03
CA LEU A 650 2.59 -11.26 19.85
C LEU A 650 1.85 -11.47 21.18
N LEU A 651 2.57 -11.92 22.23
CA LEU A 651 2.02 -12.09 23.57
C LEU A 651 1.72 -10.74 24.26
N TRP A 652 2.15 -9.61 23.67
CA TRP A 652 1.93 -8.26 24.19
C TRP A 652 0.87 -7.47 23.41
N LEU A 653 0.27 -8.05 22.37
CA LEU A 653 -0.81 -7.42 21.60
C LEU A 653 -2.10 -7.27 22.41
N PHE A 654 -2.49 -8.34 23.11
CA PHE A 654 -3.79 -8.44 23.76
C PHE A 654 -3.66 -8.52 25.27
N ASN A 655 -4.66 -7.96 25.97
CA ASN A 655 -4.71 -7.96 27.42
C ASN A 655 -3.45 -7.38 28.06
N ALA A 656 -2.86 -6.38 27.42
CA ALA A 656 -1.61 -5.77 27.84
C ALA A 656 -1.69 -4.24 27.76
N LEU A 657 -0.86 -3.59 28.56
CA LEU A 657 -0.64 -2.16 28.52
C LEU A 657 0.71 -1.76 29.10
N ARG A 658 1.04 -0.49 28.93
CA ARG A 658 2.11 0.21 29.62
C ARG A 658 1.57 1.04 30.78
N GLU A 659 1.74 0.56 32.00
CA GLU A 659 1.32 1.28 33.21
C GLU A 659 2.32 2.42 33.55
N PRO A 660 1.85 3.67 33.70
CA PRO A 660 2.69 4.77 34.14
C PRO A 660 3.14 4.58 35.60
N ASN A 661 4.45 4.67 35.84
CA ASN A 661 5.03 4.57 37.18
C ASN A 661 6.11 5.66 37.34
N LEU A 662 6.38 6.09 38.58
CA LEU A 662 7.40 7.11 38.85
C LEU A 662 8.79 6.60 38.46
N GLY A 663 9.50 7.38 37.64
CA GLY A 663 10.87 7.11 37.19
C GLY A 663 10.99 6.01 36.13
N CYS A 664 10.14 4.98 36.17
CA CYS A 664 10.17 3.85 35.24
C CYS A 664 8.79 3.17 35.15
N ASP A 665 8.21 3.16 33.96
CA ASP A 665 6.93 2.51 33.64
C ASP A 665 7.05 0.98 33.68
N LYS A 666 5.91 0.29 33.67
CA LYS A 666 5.85 -1.17 33.65
C LYS A 666 4.95 -1.68 32.55
N MET A 667 5.41 -2.73 31.86
CA MET A 667 4.54 -3.49 30.95
C MET A 667 3.79 -4.55 31.74
N LEU A 668 2.47 -4.56 31.65
CA LEU A 668 1.61 -5.48 32.40
C LEU A 668 0.73 -6.31 31.45
N LYS A 669 0.38 -7.52 31.88
CA LYS A 669 -0.54 -8.44 31.19
C LYS A 669 -1.67 -8.88 32.13
N TYR A 670 -2.85 -9.09 31.55
CA TYR A 670 -4.09 -9.44 32.24
C TYR A 670 -4.82 -10.57 31.50
N PRO A 671 -4.21 -11.76 31.36
CA PRO A 671 -4.79 -12.87 30.62
C PRO A 671 -6.16 -13.27 31.18
N GLY A 672 -7.01 -13.87 30.34
CA GLY A 672 -8.33 -14.38 30.73
C GLY A 672 -9.47 -13.35 30.73
N ASN A 673 -9.21 -12.11 30.29
CA ASN A 673 -10.26 -11.09 30.12
C ASN A 673 -10.76 -11.08 28.67
N GLU A 674 -12.03 -11.43 28.46
CA GLU A 674 -12.60 -11.63 27.12
C GLU A 674 -13.66 -10.58 26.79
N TYR A 675 -13.24 -9.32 26.82
CA TYR A 675 -14.05 -8.16 26.47
C TYR A 675 -13.21 -7.06 25.81
N VAL A 676 -13.84 -6.22 24.99
CA VAL A 676 -13.27 -5.01 24.39
C VAL A 676 -13.75 -3.78 25.17
N ALA A 677 -12.84 -2.83 25.41
CA ALA A 677 -13.18 -1.51 25.90
C ALA A 677 -13.51 -0.61 24.71
N VAL A 678 -14.72 -0.05 24.66
CA VAL A 678 -15.18 0.78 23.54
C VAL A 678 -15.24 2.24 23.99
N LEU A 679 -14.53 3.11 23.28
CA LEU A 679 -14.56 4.55 23.47
C LEU A 679 -15.38 5.21 22.35
N ARG A 680 -16.42 5.96 22.72
CA ARG A 680 -17.17 6.82 21.80
C ARG A 680 -17.29 8.21 22.42
N ARG A 681 -16.75 9.22 21.75
CA ARG A 681 -16.66 10.60 22.26
C ARG A 681 -16.01 10.70 23.66
N GLY A 682 -15.11 9.76 23.98
CA GLY A 682 -14.43 9.63 25.28
C GLY A 682 -15.22 8.87 26.36
N HIS A 683 -16.49 8.55 26.11
CA HIS A 683 -17.29 7.73 27.01
C HIS A 683 -16.92 6.26 26.85
N LEU A 684 -16.82 5.53 27.97
CA LEU A 684 -16.36 4.16 28.03
C LEU A 684 -17.52 3.18 28.15
N PHE A 685 -17.49 2.14 27.32
CA PHE A 685 -18.39 1.00 27.36
C PHE A 685 -17.60 -0.31 27.39
N LYS A 686 -18.18 -1.33 28.01
CA LYS A 686 -17.63 -2.67 28.05
C LYS A 686 -18.45 -3.61 27.17
N VAL A 687 -17.82 -4.25 26.19
CA VAL A 687 -18.48 -5.21 25.29
C VAL A 687 -17.82 -6.57 25.42
N VAL A 688 -18.59 -7.58 25.84
CA VAL A 688 -18.12 -8.96 25.99
C VAL A 688 -17.87 -9.58 24.61
N LEU A 689 -16.78 -10.35 24.48
CA LEU A 689 -16.32 -10.94 23.22
C LEU A 689 -16.55 -12.45 23.11
N GLN A 690 -16.96 -13.10 24.20
CA GLN A 690 -17.24 -14.53 24.24
C GLN A 690 -18.57 -14.86 24.93
N GLN A 691 -19.22 -15.92 24.47
CA GLN A 691 -20.39 -16.50 25.12
C GLN A 691 -20.13 -17.99 25.36
N GLY A 692 -19.73 -18.35 26.58
CA GLY A 692 -19.16 -19.68 26.83
C GLY A 692 -17.76 -19.76 26.22
N ASP A 693 -17.48 -20.84 25.48
CA ASP A 693 -16.20 -21.04 24.77
C ASP A 693 -16.18 -20.43 23.35
N ASP A 694 -17.32 -19.91 22.88
CA ASP A 694 -17.48 -19.39 21.52
C ASP A 694 -17.27 -17.87 21.44
N ILE A 695 -16.67 -17.43 20.34
CA ILE A 695 -16.55 -16.00 19.99
C ILE A 695 -17.94 -15.48 19.62
N VAL A 696 -18.30 -14.29 20.12
CA VAL A 696 -19.57 -13.63 19.82
C VAL A 696 -19.73 -13.41 18.31
N SER A 697 -20.93 -13.65 17.78
CA SER A 697 -21.20 -13.57 16.35
C SER A 697 -21.05 -12.15 15.79
N TYR A 698 -20.72 -12.06 14.50
CA TYR A 698 -20.64 -10.78 13.78
C TYR A 698 -21.93 -9.97 13.91
N GLN A 699 -23.10 -10.60 13.74
CA GLN A 699 -24.39 -9.93 13.82
C GLN A 699 -24.64 -9.32 15.20
N HIS A 700 -24.25 -10.02 16.27
CA HIS A 700 -24.36 -9.52 17.63
C HIS A 700 -23.43 -8.32 17.85
N LEU A 701 -22.14 -8.42 17.47
CA LEU A 701 -21.20 -7.31 17.56
C LEU A 701 -21.69 -6.09 16.77
N ARG A 702 -22.18 -6.28 15.55
CA ARG A 702 -22.74 -5.21 14.71
C ARG A 702 -23.91 -4.52 15.41
N ALA A 703 -24.81 -5.29 16.00
CA ALA A 703 -25.96 -4.73 16.70
C ALA A 703 -25.57 -3.97 17.97
N VAL A 704 -24.62 -4.50 18.76
CA VAL A 704 -24.09 -3.84 19.96
C VAL A 704 -23.39 -2.53 19.61
N PHE A 705 -22.50 -2.53 18.62
CA PHE A 705 -21.84 -1.29 18.18
C PHE A 705 -22.82 -0.30 17.57
N GLY A 706 -23.82 -0.78 16.81
CA GLY A 706 -24.92 0.05 16.33
C GLY A 706 -25.72 0.70 17.48
N ALA A 707 -25.98 -0.04 18.56
CA ALA A 707 -26.63 0.49 19.75
C ALA A 707 -25.78 1.54 20.47
N ILE A 708 -24.46 1.31 20.63
CA ILE A 708 -23.53 2.31 21.20
C ILE A 708 -23.51 3.58 20.34
N LEU A 709 -23.52 3.46 19.01
CA LEU A 709 -23.60 4.58 18.07
C LEU A 709 -24.95 5.30 18.10
N GLY A 710 -26.03 4.61 18.50
CA GLY A 710 -27.36 5.17 18.68
C GLY A 710 -27.55 5.94 20.00
N LEU A 711 -26.65 5.77 20.99
CA LEU A 711 -26.74 6.49 22.26
C LEU A 711 -26.61 8.00 22.07
N THR A 712 -27.44 8.76 22.77
CA THR A 712 -27.27 10.21 22.91
C THR A 712 -26.33 10.45 24.09
N LEU A 713 -25.11 10.89 23.80
CA LEU A 713 -24.08 11.17 24.80
C LEU A 713 -23.95 12.68 25.01
N GLU A 714 -23.52 13.07 26.21
CA GLU A 714 -23.24 14.46 26.60
C GLU A 714 -22.06 15.07 25.78
N GLU A 715 -21.47 16.17 26.24
CA GLU A 715 -20.25 16.72 25.64
C GLU A 715 -19.09 15.72 25.70
N LYS A 716 -18.10 15.90 24.82
CA LYS A 716 -16.90 15.06 24.75
C LYS A 716 -16.27 14.88 26.14
N ARG A 717 -15.99 13.65 26.54
CA ARG A 717 -15.14 13.36 27.71
C ARG A 717 -13.67 13.40 27.30
N TRP A 718 -12.89 14.24 27.95
CA TRP A 718 -11.49 14.46 27.59
C TRP A 718 -10.49 13.65 28.43
N THR A 719 -10.96 12.69 29.21
CA THR A 719 -10.14 11.92 30.18
C THR A 719 -9.00 11.14 29.53
N GLY A 720 -9.16 10.70 28.27
CA GLY A 720 -8.09 10.07 27.49
C GLY A 720 -6.85 10.95 27.32
N MET A 721 -6.99 12.29 27.41
CA MET A 721 -5.88 13.24 27.32
C MET A 721 -4.84 13.05 28.43
N LEU A 722 -5.22 12.49 29.58
CA LEU A 722 -4.29 12.23 30.67
C LEU A 722 -3.16 11.26 30.24
N THR A 723 -3.43 10.37 29.30
CA THR A 723 -2.42 9.44 28.74
C THR A 723 -1.42 10.12 27.79
N THR A 724 -1.60 11.41 27.49
CA THR A 724 -0.70 12.24 26.67
C THR A 724 0.28 13.08 27.51
N ASP A 725 0.23 12.98 28.84
CA ASP A 725 1.14 13.73 29.71
C ASP A 725 2.55 13.09 29.75
N ASN A 726 3.49 13.82 30.33
CA ASN A 726 4.72 13.27 30.86
C ASN A 726 4.40 12.06 31.78
N ARG A 727 5.22 11.02 31.69
CA ARG A 727 4.94 9.73 32.34
C ARG A 727 4.88 9.81 33.87
N ASP A 728 5.70 10.65 34.51
CA ASP A 728 5.68 10.81 35.97
C ASP A 728 4.48 11.63 36.44
N LYS A 729 4.10 12.65 35.67
CA LYS A 729 2.86 13.40 35.92
C LYS A 729 1.64 12.52 35.75
N TRP A 730 1.59 11.73 34.68
CA TRP A 730 0.51 10.77 34.47
C TRP A 730 0.46 9.73 35.59
N ALA A 731 1.60 9.18 36.01
CA ALA A 731 1.68 8.25 37.15
C ALA A 731 1.17 8.86 38.47
N THR A 732 1.29 10.18 38.63
CA THR A 732 0.79 10.91 39.80
C THR A 732 -0.72 11.13 39.70
N ASN A 733 -1.21 11.65 38.58
CA ASN A 733 -2.63 11.87 38.35
C ASN A 733 -3.43 10.55 38.37
N ARG A 734 -2.88 9.46 37.84
CA ARG A 734 -3.51 8.13 37.92
C ARG A 734 -3.69 7.66 39.36
N ARG A 735 -2.69 7.89 40.23
CA ARG A 735 -2.79 7.57 41.67
C ARG A 735 -3.83 8.45 42.37
N GLU A 736 -3.89 9.73 42.02
CA GLU A 736 -4.91 10.65 42.53
C GLU A 736 -6.33 10.17 42.15
N LEU A 737 -6.55 9.84 40.87
CA LEU A 737 -7.83 9.27 40.38
C LEU A 737 -8.25 8.04 41.17
N LEU A 738 -7.34 7.08 41.37
CA LEU A 738 -7.63 5.85 42.11
C LEU A 738 -7.94 6.11 43.59
N SER A 739 -7.35 7.16 44.18
CA SER A 739 -7.61 7.54 45.58
C SER A 739 -8.87 8.40 45.77
N TYR A 740 -9.33 9.07 44.71
CA TYR A 740 -10.43 10.04 44.77
C TYR A 740 -11.80 9.37 44.84
N ASP A 741 -12.06 8.36 44.01
CA ASP A 741 -13.32 7.62 43.97
C ASP A 741 -13.07 6.14 43.69
N GLU A 742 -13.62 5.25 44.52
CA GLU A 742 -13.42 3.80 44.39
C GLU A 742 -13.89 3.26 43.03
N ARG A 743 -14.89 3.90 42.40
CA ARG A 743 -15.45 3.51 41.11
C ARG A 743 -14.47 3.75 39.96
N ASN A 744 -13.49 4.64 40.12
CA ASN A 744 -12.45 4.87 39.12
C ASN A 744 -11.59 3.62 38.85
N THR A 745 -11.49 2.72 39.85
CA THR A 745 -10.85 1.41 39.67
C THR A 745 -11.55 0.63 38.56
N SER A 746 -12.88 0.66 38.51
CA SER A 746 -13.66 -0.04 37.48
C SER A 746 -13.44 0.53 36.08
N TYR A 747 -13.33 1.87 35.97
CA TYR A 747 -13.02 2.55 34.71
C TYR A 747 -11.65 2.12 34.17
N LEU A 748 -10.61 2.27 34.99
CA LEU A 748 -9.24 1.93 34.62
C LEU A 748 -9.12 0.43 34.34
N ASP A 749 -9.63 -0.44 35.21
CA ASP A 749 -9.60 -1.89 35.01
C ASP A 749 -10.25 -2.31 33.69
N THR A 750 -11.37 -1.69 33.32
CA THR A 750 -12.05 -1.99 32.06
C THR A 750 -11.15 -1.69 30.86
N ILE A 751 -10.46 -0.55 30.85
CA ILE A 751 -9.56 -0.23 29.74
C ILE A 751 -8.29 -1.10 29.81
N GLU A 752 -7.64 -1.13 30.97
CA GLU A 752 -6.33 -1.73 31.18
C GLU A 752 -6.36 -3.24 30.92
N LYS A 753 -7.40 -3.95 31.38
CA LYS A 753 -7.50 -5.42 31.29
C LYS A 753 -8.17 -5.94 30.02
N SER A 754 -8.85 -5.08 29.25
CA SER A 754 -9.52 -5.46 27.99
C SER A 754 -8.59 -6.17 26.99
N VAL A 755 -9.14 -6.91 26.03
CA VAL A 755 -8.36 -7.51 24.94
C VAL A 755 -7.64 -6.42 24.15
N PHE A 756 -8.38 -5.38 23.75
CA PHE A 756 -7.92 -4.19 23.06
C PHE A 756 -8.92 -3.05 23.28
N VAL A 757 -8.61 -1.85 22.80
CA VAL A 757 -9.55 -0.70 22.82
C VAL A 757 -10.09 -0.46 21.41
N LEU A 758 -11.41 -0.29 21.29
CA LEU A 758 -12.09 0.12 20.05
C LEU A 758 -12.56 1.57 20.18
N CYS A 759 -12.09 2.45 19.29
CA CYS A 759 -12.46 3.86 19.25
C CYS A 759 -13.44 4.11 18.11
N LEU A 760 -14.68 4.47 18.45
CA LEU A 760 -15.71 4.85 17.49
C LEU A 760 -15.69 6.37 17.33
N ASP A 761 -15.09 6.83 16.24
CA ASP A 761 -14.90 8.25 15.95
C ASP A 761 -16.03 8.82 15.07
N ASP A 762 -16.51 10.01 15.42
CA ASP A 762 -17.55 10.71 14.64
C ASP A 762 -17.00 11.38 13.35
N SER A 763 -15.69 11.33 13.12
CA SER A 763 -15.04 11.95 11.96
C SER A 763 -15.32 11.18 10.66
N THR A 764 -15.17 11.84 9.52
CA THR A 764 -15.33 11.25 8.17
C THR A 764 -14.15 11.63 7.27
N PRO A 765 -12.92 11.18 7.56
CA PRO A 765 -11.74 11.53 6.75
C PRO A 765 -11.94 11.12 5.29
N VAL A 766 -11.54 11.98 4.36
CA VAL A 766 -11.54 11.74 2.90
C VAL A 766 -10.11 11.57 2.37
N THR A 767 -9.17 12.40 2.83
CA THR A 767 -7.77 12.36 2.37
C THR A 767 -6.88 11.50 3.27
N ARG A 768 -5.73 11.06 2.76
CA ARG A 768 -4.70 10.32 3.53
C ARG A 768 -4.20 11.12 4.74
N GLU A 769 -4.00 12.43 4.55
CA GLU A 769 -3.64 13.37 5.62
C GLU A 769 -4.73 13.43 6.70
N GLU A 770 -6.00 13.54 6.31
CA GLU A 770 -7.12 13.53 7.25
C GLU A 770 -7.19 12.22 8.04
N ARG A 771 -6.93 11.06 7.40
CA ARG A 771 -6.90 9.76 8.11
C ARG A 771 -5.86 9.76 9.23
N ILE A 772 -4.62 10.20 8.95
CA ILE A 772 -3.57 10.33 9.96
C ILE A 772 -3.90 11.43 10.98
N ARG A 773 -4.49 12.54 10.54
CA ARG A 773 -4.83 13.67 11.42
C ARG A 773 -5.90 13.27 12.43
N TYR A 774 -7.04 12.74 12.01
CA TYR A 774 -8.07 12.31 12.96
C TYR A 774 -7.64 11.09 13.77
N GLY A 775 -6.84 10.20 13.18
CA GLY A 775 -6.37 9.00 13.85
C GLY A 775 -5.31 9.25 14.94
N TYR A 776 -4.37 10.16 14.68
CA TYR A 776 -3.10 10.27 15.40
C TYR A 776 -2.60 11.70 15.66
N LEU A 777 -2.71 12.65 14.72
CA LEU A 777 -2.23 14.05 14.90
C LEU A 777 -3.32 15.03 15.38
N GLY A 778 -4.47 14.52 15.80
CA GLY A 778 -5.71 15.28 16.02
C GLY A 778 -5.83 15.81 17.44
N ASP A 779 -7.02 15.68 18.04
CA ASP A 779 -7.32 16.09 19.42
C ASP A 779 -7.19 14.95 20.44
N SER A 780 -6.90 13.72 20.01
CA SER A 780 -6.55 12.52 20.83
C SER A 780 -7.51 12.11 21.96
N PHE A 781 -8.64 12.81 22.15
CA PHE A 781 -9.51 12.65 23.32
C PHE A 781 -10.19 11.28 23.40
N ASN A 782 -10.50 10.66 22.25
CA ASN A 782 -11.20 9.38 22.14
C ASN A 782 -10.21 8.20 22.04
N ARG A 783 -9.16 8.19 22.87
CA ARG A 783 -8.05 7.23 22.85
C ARG A 783 -7.58 6.88 24.26
N TRP A 784 -6.84 5.77 24.38
CA TRP A 784 -6.10 5.44 25.59
C TRP A 784 -4.67 4.97 25.26
N HIS A 785 -3.72 5.89 25.26
CA HIS A 785 -2.38 5.68 24.66
C HIS A 785 -1.47 4.70 25.40
N ASP A 786 -1.83 4.33 26.63
CA ASP A 786 -1.12 3.28 27.36
C ASP A 786 -1.47 1.87 26.87
N LYS A 787 -2.61 1.71 26.17
CA LYS A 787 -3.06 0.40 25.71
C LYS A 787 -2.17 -0.09 24.58
N SER A 788 -1.71 -1.34 24.68
CA SER A 788 -0.85 -1.98 23.68
C SER A 788 -1.40 -1.92 22.26
N PHE A 789 -2.71 -2.13 22.10
CA PHE A 789 -3.38 -2.20 20.82
C PHE A 789 -4.76 -1.54 20.87
N GLN A 790 -5.02 -0.66 19.89
CA GLN A 790 -6.29 0.01 19.71
C GLN A 790 -6.69 -0.02 18.22
N ILE A 791 -7.98 -0.13 17.94
CA ILE A 791 -8.54 0.07 16.60
C ILE A 791 -9.38 1.34 16.64
N LEU A 792 -9.24 2.20 15.64
CA LEU A 792 -10.17 3.30 15.41
C LEU A 792 -11.05 3.00 14.19
N VAL A 793 -12.33 3.34 14.28
CA VAL A 793 -13.29 3.24 13.19
C VAL A 793 -14.08 4.54 13.11
N THR A 794 -14.04 5.17 11.95
CA THR A 794 -14.65 6.47 11.65
C THR A 794 -16.07 6.31 11.12
N ALA A 795 -16.86 7.38 11.15
CA ALA A 795 -18.28 7.34 10.79
C ALA A 795 -18.52 6.93 9.32
N ASN A 796 -17.56 7.18 8.42
CA ASN A 796 -17.61 6.73 7.02
C ASN A 796 -16.98 5.34 6.80
N GLY A 797 -16.78 4.56 7.87
CA GLY A 797 -16.33 3.16 7.77
C GLY A 797 -14.85 2.96 7.49
N ARG A 798 -14.04 4.03 7.54
CA ARG A 798 -12.56 3.93 7.48
C ARG A 798 -11.99 3.60 8.83
N SER A 799 -10.84 2.94 8.86
CA SER A 799 -10.26 2.43 10.10
C SER A 799 -8.73 2.40 10.07
N GLY A 800 -8.14 2.27 11.25
CA GLY A 800 -6.71 2.09 11.43
C GLY A 800 -6.39 1.50 12.79
N SER A 801 -5.15 1.06 12.96
CA SER A 801 -4.65 0.46 14.19
C SER A 801 -3.60 1.37 14.83
N ILE A 802 -3.66 1.52 16.16
CA ILE A 802 -2.71 2.29 16.97
C ILE A 802 -2.04 1.34 17.96
N PHE A 803 -0.73 1.44 18.09
CA PHE A 803 0.07 0.57 18.94
C PHE A 803 0.95 1.36 19.91
N GLU A 804 1.04 0.86 21.14
CA GLU A 804 2.06 1.28 22.10
C GLU A 804 3.36 0.52 21.79
N HIS A 805 4.44 1.27 21.58
CA HIS A 805 5.64 0.77 20.88
C HIS A 805 6.63 0.02 21.79
N SER A 806 6.37 -0.10 23.10
CA SER A 806 7.36 -0.65 24.04
C SER A 806 7.72 -2.10 23.76
N MET A 807 6.72 -2.92 23.39
CA MET A 807 6.89 -4.36 23.13
C MET A 807 6.47 -4.78 21.71
N ILE A 808 5.92 -3.84 20.93
CA ILE A 808 5.33 -4.08 19.62
C ILE A 808 6.06 -3.21 18.62
N ASP A 809 6.50 -3.82 17.52
CA ASP A 809 7.14 -3.12 16.40
C ASP A 809 6.40 -3.47 15.09
N PHE A 810 6.73 -2.82 13.98
CA PHE A 810 6.00 -2.97 12.71
C PHE A 810 5.96 -4.43 12.20
N MET A 811 7.02 -5.21 12.41
CA MET A 811 7.04 -6.64 12.05
C MET A 811 6.16 -7.50 12.96
N THR A 812 5.97 -7.12 14.23
CA THR A 812 5.08 -7.84 15.17
C THR A 812 3.64 -7.89 14.64
N ILE A 813 3.19 -6.83 13.95
CA ILE A 813 1.80 -6.68 13.52
C ILE A 813 1.54 -7.21 12.11
N SER A 814 2.53 -7.80 11.43
CA SER A 814 2.44 -8.26 10.04
C SER A 814 1.25 -9.22 9.82
N GLN A 815 1.17 -10.29 10.61
CA GLN A 815 0.09 -11.27 10.49
C GLN A 815 -1.28 -10.71 10.89
N LEU A 816 -1.33 -9.91 11.97
CA LEU A 816 -2.57 -9.27 12.42
C LEU A 816 -3.11 -8.31 11.34
N SER A 817 -2.24 -7.48 10.76
CA SER A 817 -2.62 -6.51 9.73
C SER A 817 -3.19 -7.19 8.49
N LYS A 818 -2.58 -8.31 8.04
CA LYS A 818 -3.13 -9.13 6.95
C LYS A 818 -4.50 -9.69 7.28
N ARG A 819 -4.72 -10.16 8.51
CA ARG A 819 -6.01 -10.70 8.97
C ARG A 819 -7.09 -9.61 9.01
N LEU A 820 -6.75 -8.44 9.55
CA LEU A 820 -7.66 -7.29 9.60
C LEU A 820 -8.01 -6.81 8.18
N GLN A 821 -7.02 -6.71 7.29
CA GLN A 821 -7.27 -6.32 5.89
C GLN A 821 -8.16 -7.34 5.17
N ASN A 822 -7.93 -8.65 5.38
CA ASN A 822 -8.81 -9.67 4.82
C ASN A 822 -10.26 -9.52 5.31
N ALA A 823 -10.47 -9.30 6.61
CA ALA A 823 -11.81 -9.04 7.16
C ALA A 823 -12.45 -7.75 6.60
N ILE A 824 -11.64 -6.77 6.19
CA ILE A 824 -12.07 -5.54 5.54
C ILE A 824 -12.53 -5.79 4.10
N ASP A 825 -11.87 -6.70 3.38
CA ASP A 825 -12.09 -6.96 1.96
C ASP A 825 -13.18 -8.01 1.69
N THR A 826 -13.37 -8.97 2.61
CA THR A 826 -14.32 -10.08 2.44
C THR A 826 -15.68 -9.85 3.10
N LEU A 827 -15.93 -8.65 3.65
CA LEU A 827 -17.19 -8.36 4.30
C LEU A 827 -18.34 -8.33 3.28
N GLY A 828 -19.27 -9.28 3.39
CA GLY A 828 -20.49 -9.31 2.57
C GLY A 828 -20.71 -10.55 1.68
N HIS A 829 -19.96 -11.64 1.84
CA HIS A 829 -20.19 -12.86 1.04
C HIS A 829 -20.67 -14.09 1.83
N ASP A 830 -20.40 -14.20 3.14
CA ASP A 830 -20.70 -15.47 3.88
C ASP A 830 -21.52 -15.31 5.18
N ASP A 831 -21.72 -14.09 5.71
CA ASP A 831 -22.26 -13.89 7.07
C ASP A 831 -23.80 -13.68 7.14
N ASP A 832 -24.50 -13.66 6.00
CA ASP A 832 -25.97 -13.52 5.96
C ASP A 832 -26.71 -14.86 6.17
N ASP A 833 -26.05 -16.02 5.97
CA ASP A 833 -26.75 -17.32 5.88
C ASP A 833 -26.75 -18.16 7.17
N MET A 834 -26.11 -17.71 8.26
CA MET A 834 -26.01 -18.50 9.49
C MET A 834 -26.17 -17.65 10.77
N ASP A 835 -27.38 -17.16 11.06
CA ASP A 835 -27.97 -17.30 12.41
C ASP A 835 -29.45 -16.84 12.46
N GLN A 836 -30.40 -17.78 12.34
CA GLN A 836 -31.82 -17.52 12.62
C GLN A 836 -32.16 -17.47 14.14
N ARG A 837 -31.15 -17.36 15.03
CA ARG A 837 -31.34 -17.39 16.50
C ARG A 837 -31.11 -16.07 17.23
N SER A 838 -30.97 -14.95 16.55
CA SER A 838 -30.88 -13.63 17.19
C SER A 838 -32.26 -13.07 17.62
N GLN A 839 -33.02 -13.85 18.39
CA GLN A 839 -34.19 -13.34 19.10
C GLN A 839 -33.75 -12.54 20.34
N GLY A 840 -34.02 -11.23 20.31
CA GLY A 840 -34.01 -10.36 21.48
C GLY A 840 -32.63 -9.92 21.95
N ILE A 841 -32.06 -8.89 21.31
CA ILE A 841 -30.93 -8.15 21.90
C ILE A 841 -31.46 -7.45 23.15
N HIS A 842 -31.08 -7.93 24.33
CA HIS A 842 -31.23 -7.17 25.56
C HIS A 842 -30.26 -5.99 25.53
N THR A 843 -30.70 -4.84 25.02
CA THR A 843 -30.00 -3.53 25.11
C THR A 843 -29.85 -3.03 26.55
N ALA A 844 -30.31 -3.79 27.54
CA ALA A 844 -30.33 -3.44 28.95
C ALA A 844 -28.95 -3.48 29.66
N SER A 845 -27.86 -3.86 28.97
CA SER A 845 -26.51 -3.96 29.56
C SER A 845 -25.49 -2.93 29.07
N LEU A 846 -25.89 -1.98 28.21
CA LEU A 846 -25.01 -0.91 27.70
C LEU A 846 -25.00 0.28 28.66
N GLU A 847 -24.36 0.09 29.80
CA GLU A 847 -24.12 1.16 30.77
C GLU A 847 -22.77 1.84 30.49
N GLU A 848 -22.77 3.18 30.51
CA GLU A 848 -21.54 3.95 30.53
C GLU A 848 -20.79 3.69 31.83
N ILE A 849 -19.47 3.49 31.74
CA ILE A 849 -18.58 3.43 32.88
C ILE A 849 -17.92 4.81 33.02
N PRO A 850 -18.35 5.66 33.96
CA PRO A 850 -17.82 7.01 34.10
C PRO A 850 -16.46 7.02 34.82
N LEU A 851 -15.65 8.03 34.53
CA LEU A 851 -14.48 8.40 35.34
C LEU A 851 -14.83 9.66 36.14
N PHE A 852 -14.60 9.63 37.45
CA PHE A 852 -14.81 10.76 38.34
C PHE A 852 -13.48 11.50 38.56
N THR A 853 -13.50 12.81 38.36
CA THR A 853 -12.30 13.66 38.36
C THR A 853 -12.39 14.76 39.42
N THR A 854 -11.23 15.31 39.78
CA THR A 854 -11.09 16.51 40.61
C THR A 854 -11.01 17.75 39.72
N ALA A 855 -11.28 18.94 40.28
CA ALA A 855 -11.11 20.21 39.54
C ALA A 855 -9.65 20.43 39.08
N GLU A 856 -8.68 19.92 39.82
CA GLU A 856 -7.26 19.99 39.48
C GLU A 856 -6.93 19.10 38.27
N ILE A 857 -7.46 17.87 38.24
CA ILE A 857 -7.33 16.98 37.08
C ILE A 857 -8.00 17.56 35.83
N GLU A 858 -9.18 18.17 35.97
CA GLU A 858 -9.85 18.85 34.85
C GLU A 858 -9.00 20.04 34.31
N GLY A 859 -8.39 20.83 35.19
CA GLY A 859 -7.46 21.89 34.79
C GLY A 859 -6.21 21.34 34.07
N GLN A 860 -5.72 20.19 34.51
CA GLN A 860 -4.60 19.50 33.85
C GLN A 860 -5.00 18.97 32.47
N ILE A 861 -6.21 18.43 32.30
CA ILE A 861 -6.74 18.00 31.01
C ILE A 861 -6.76 19.17 30.02
N GLU A 862 -7.22 20.34 30.42
CA GLU A 862 -7.21 21.54 29.55
C GLU A 862 -5.79 21.93 29.13
N THR A 863 -4.85 21.94 30.08
CA THR A 863 -3.44 22.22 29.79
C THR A 863 -2.85 21.22 28.79
N LEU A 864 -3.20 19.94 28.92
CA LEU A 864 -2.74 18.89 28.01
C LEU A 864 -3.33 19.04 26.61
N ARG A 865 -4.60 19.46 26.49
CA ARG A 865 -5.25 19.74 25.20
C ARG A 865 -4.51 20.82 24.44
N GLU A 866 -4.22 21.94 25.09
CA GLU A 866 -3.48 23.06 24.49
C GLU A 866 -2.07 22.62 24.06
N LYS A 867 -1.36 21.92 24.95
CA LYS A 867 0.01 21.45 24.68
C LYS A 867 0.06 20.46 23.52
N TYR A 868 -0.84 19.48 23.51
CA TYR A 868 -0.91 18.47 22.46
C TYR A 868 -1.23 19.12 21.11
N SER A 869 -2.25 19.99 21.08
CA SER A 869 -2.63 20.73 19.87
C SER A 869 -1.51 21.61 19.33
N ALA A 870 -0.76 22.29 20.20
CA ALA A 870 0.38 23.12 19.79
C ALA A 870 1.48 22.30 19.08
N VAL A 871 1.72 21.06 19.53
CA VAL A 871 2.72 20.16 18.93
C VAL A 871 2.20 19.56 17.62
N THR A 872 0.96 19.07 17.58
CA THR A 872 0.47 18.29 16.43
C THR A 872 -0.08 19.16 15.29
N SER A 873 -0.58 20.36 15.58
CA SER A 873 -1.13 21.28 14.56
C SER A 873 -0.08 21.80 13.58
N VAL A 874 1.19 21.84 14.00
CA VAL A 874 2.33 22.25 13.16
C VAL A 874 2.93 21.09 12.35
N LYS A 875 2.46 19.86 12.55
CA LYS A 875 2.88 18.68 11.79
C LYS A 875 1.91 18.38 10.65
N GLN A 876 2.41 17.82 9.56
CA GLN A 876 1.64 17.39 8.40
C GLN A 876 2.11 16.03 7.91
N TYR A 877 1.15 15.15 7.63
CA TYR A 877 1.39 13.92 6.89
C TYR A 877 1.26 14.19 5.39
N THR A 878 2.25 13.78 4.60
CA THR A 878 2.33 14.07 3.17
C THR A 878 2.66 12.80 2.41
N PRO A 879 1.72 12.26 1.61
CA PRO A 879 2.04 11.29 0.57
C PRO A 879 2.60 12.02 -0.66
N HIS A 880 3.66 11.49 -1.24
CA HIS A 880 4.36 12.05 -2.40
C HIS A 880 4.73 10.93 -3.38
N LEU A 881 4.52 11.15 -4.67
CA LEU A 881 4.83 10.17 -5.71
C LEU A 881 5.95 10.71 -6.59
N ILE A 882 7.12 10.10 -6.50
CA ILE A 882 8.25 10.36 -7.38
C ILE A 882 8.03 9.58 -8.67
N THR A 883 7.93 10.28 -9.80
CA THR A 883 7.72 9.68 -11.13
C THR A 883 8.96 9.70 -12.02
N SER A 884 10.07 10.28 -11.53
CA SER A 884 11.30 10.41 -12.31
C SER A 884 11.98 9.07 -12.55
N PHE A 885 11.85 8.11 -11.61
CA PHE A 885 12.38 6.74 -11.70
C PHE A 885 11.54 5.73 -10.92
N GLY A 886 11.80 4.43 -11.15
CA GLY A 886 11.31 3.27 -10.41
C GLY A 886 12.27 2.08 -10.58
N LYS A 887 11.86 0.85 -10.22
CA LYS A 887 12.72 -0.35 -10.39
C LYS A 887 13.27 -0.50 -11.81
N SER A 888 12.46 -0.23 -12.83
CA SER A 888 12.77 -0.46 -14.25
C SER A 888 14.07 0.22 -14.68
N ILE A 889 14.21 1.53 -14.41
CA ILE A 889 15.40 2.31 -14.81
C ILE A 889 16.64 1.97 -13.97
N PHE A 890 16.45 1.59 -12.70
CA PHE A 890 17.57 1.13 -11.87
C PHE A 890 18.16 -0.17 -12.42
N LEU A 891 17.30 -1.11 -12.81
CA LEU A 891 17.71 -2.36 -13.45
C LEU A 891 18.37 -2.13 -14.82
N GLU A 892 17.81 -1.24 -15.65
CA GLU A 892 18.36 -0.87 -16.97
C GLU A 892 19.80 -0.32 -16.88
N HIS A 893 20.09 0.41 -15.80
CA HIS A 893 21.39 1.08 -15.60
C HIS A 893 22.26 0.45 -14.50
N SER A 894 21.94 -0.79 -14.10
CA SER A 894 22.67 -1.57 -13.07
C SER A 894 22.91 -0.78 -11.76
N ALA A 895 21.92 0.01 -11.34
CA ALA A 895 21.93 0.74 -10.09
C ALA A 895 21.22 -0.07 -8.98
N PRO A 896 21.77 -0.15 -7.75
CA PRO A 896 21.10 -0.82 -6.63
C PRO A 896 19.79 -0.11 -6.28
N ILE A 897 18.67 -0.81 -6.32
CA ILE A 897 17.33 -0.22 -6.23
C ILE A 897 17.10 0.49 -4.90
N LYS A 898 17.23 -0.24 -3.78
CA LYS A 898 16.91 0.30 -2.46
C LYS A 898 17.88 1.42 -2.10
N ALA A 899 19.18 1.13 -2.23
CA ALA A 899 20.22 2.07 -1.85
C ALA A 899 20.21 3.35 -2.72
N THR A 900 19.84 3.27 -4.01
CA THR A 900 19.69 4.47 -4.83
C THR A 900 18.55 5.36 -4.34
N VAL A 901 17.43 4.78 -3.89
CA VAL A 901 16.34 5.56 -3.28
C VAL A 901 16.77 6.16 -1.95
N ASP A 902 17.45 5.40 -1.09
CA ASP A 902 17.99 5.92 0.18
C ASP A 902 18.91 7.11 -0.06
N LEU A 903 19.84 7.01 -1.01
CA LEU A 903 20.76 8.09 -1.35
C LEU A 903 20.05 9.29 -2.00
N THR A 904 18.96 9.06 -2.73
CA THR A 904 18.10 10.15 -3.22
C THR A 904 17.46 10.91 -2.07
N ILE A 905 16.98 10.20 -1.04
CA ILE A 905 16.44 10.82 0.17
C ILE A 905 17.52 11.61 0.90
N GLN A 906 18.76 11.10 0.97
CA GLN A 906 19.88 11.83 1.58
C GLN A 906 20.22 13.12 0.80
N LEU A 907 20.21 13.06 -0.54
CA LEU A 907 20.39 14.25 -1.38
C LEU A 907 19.24 15.25 -1.18
N ALA A 908 17.99 14.79 -1.06
CA ALA A 908 16.84 15.64 -0.75
C ALA A 908 16.96 16.28 0.64
N SER A 909 17.43 15.52 1.64
CA SER A 909 17.74 16.01 2.98
C SER A 909 18.79 17.13 2.92
N ARG A 910 19.88 16.94 2.17
CA ARG A 910 20.90 17.97 1.93
C ARG A 910 20.32 19.25 1.32
N LEU A 911 19.48 19.11 0.31
CA LEU A 911 18.80 20.23 -0.35
C LEU A 911 17.83 20.97 0.59
N TYR A 912 17.16 20.25 1.48
CA TYR A 912 16.16 20.80 2.39
C TYR A 912 16.75 21.51 3.61
N PHE A 913 17.77 20.91 4.26
CA PHE A 913 18.40 21.46 5.46
C PHE A 913 19.57 22.40 5.15
N GLY A 914 20.12 22.36 3.93
CA GLY A 914 21.33 23.08 3.55
C GLY A 914 22.63 22.45 4.09
N TYR A 915 22.49 21.41 4.92
CA TYR A 915 23.56 20.51 5.35
C TYR A 915 23.00 19.08 5.35
N LEU A 916 23.86 18.06 5.54
CA LEU A 916 23.40 16.67 5.61
C LEU A 916 23.29 16.25 7.09
N PRO A 917 22.10 16.25 7.71
CA PRO A 917 21.92 15.79 9.08
C PRO A 917 22.06 14.26 9.17
N ALA A 918 22.27 13.74 10.37
CA ALA A 918 22.18 12.31 10.61
C ALA A 918 20.81 11.74 10.18
N SER A 919 20.84 10.57 9.55
CA SER A 919 19.68 9.87 9.03
C SER A 919 19.76 8.40 9.42
N TRP A 920 18.65 7.88 9.94
CA TRP A 920 18.62 6.53 10.48
C TRP A 920 17.65 5.64 9.71
N GLU A 921 17.97 4.35 9.65
CA GLU A 921 17.11 3.33 9.09
C GLU A 921 16.88 2.19 10.09
N THR A 922 15.64 1.75 10.20
CA THR A 922 15.26 0.63 11.07
C THR A 922 15.58 -0.70 10.40
N VAL A 923 16.24 -1.61 11.13
CA VAL A 923 16.55 -2.96 10.65
C VAL A 923 15.97 -4.00 11.60
N SER A 924 15.29 -5.00 11.04
CA SER A 924 14.71 -6.08 11.82
C SER A 924 15.77 -7.08 12.27
N THR A 925 15.76 -7.38 13.57
CA THR A 925 16.53 -8.47 14.20
C THR A 925 15.59 -9.53 14.77
N ALA A 926 14.32 -9.54 14.34
CA ALA A 926 13.29 -10.44 14.88
C ALA A 926 13.63 -11.92 14.69
N HIS A 927 14.59 -12.25 13.83
CA HIS A 927 15.10 -13.61 13.67
C HIS A 927 15.99 -14.10 14.82
N PHE A 928 16.29 -13.27 15.81
CA PHE A 928 16.84 -13.68 17.10
C PHE A 928 15.73 -13.86 18.14
N HIS A 929 15.91 -14.78 19.07
CA HIS A 929 15.01 -14.91 20.24
C HIS A 929 14.99 -13.59 21.02
N LEU A 930 13.80 -13.02 21.21
CA LEU A 930 13.58 -11.70 21.81
C LEU A 930 14.31 -10.55 21.09
N GLY A 931 14.63 -10.71 19.81
CA GLY A 931 15.22 -9.64 18.99
C GLY A 931 14.30 -8.43 18.88
N ARG A 932 14.88 -7.23 19.02
CA ARG A 932 14.19 -5.93 18.89
C ARG A 932 14.86 -5.07 17.81
N PRO A 933 14.12 -4.20 17.11
CA PRO A 933 14.67 -3.44 15.98
C PRO A 933 15.96 -2.70 16.30
N GLU A 934 16.94 -2.91 15.43
CA GLU A 934 18.19 -2.17 15.37
C GLU A 934 17.98 -0.90 14.53
N ILE A 935 18.85 0.11 14.68
CA ILE A 935 18.88 1.25 13.77
C ILE A 935 20.29 1.47 13.24
N VAL A 936 20.42 1.74 11.94
CA VAL A 936 21.72 1.96 11.30
C VAL A 936 21.83 3.40 10.80
N GLN A 937 23.02 3.98 10.92
CA GLN A 937 23.31 5.30 10.36
C GLN A 937 23.43 5.18 8.84
N VAL A 938 22.60 5.92 8.11
CA VAL A 938 22.61 5.93 6.65
C VAL A 938 23.61 6.95 6.13
N VAL A 939 23.78 8.08 6.82
CA VAL A 939 24.70 9.13 6.39
C VAL A 939 26.11 8.74 6.82
N LEU A 940 26.81 8.09 5.90
CA LEU A 940 28.22 7.74 6.01
C LEU A 940 29.08 8.78 5.29
N LYS A 941 30.40 8.73 5.51
CA LYS A 941 31.35 9.61 4.81
C LYS A 941 31.20 9.53 3.28
N SER A 942 31.04 8.32 2.74
CA SER A 942 30.81 8.11 1.29
C SER A 942 29.50 8.73 0.80
N VAL A 943 28.46 8.79 1.62
CA VAL A 943 27.19 9.46 1.30
C VAL A 943 27.38 10.96 1.22
N VAL A 944 28.16 11.55 2.14
CA VAL A 944 28.53 12.98 2.09
C VAL A 944 29.26 13.27 0.78
N GLU A 945 30.28 12.48 0.46
CA GLU A 945 31.07 12.63 -0.76
C GLU A 945 30.22 12.48 -2.04
N PHE A 946 29.25 11.56 -2.04
CA PHE A 946 28.28 11.43 -3.12
C PHE A 946 27.38 12.67 -3.24
N CYS A 947 26.78 13.14 -2.13
CA CYS A 947 25.86 14.28 -2.16
C CYS A 947 26.57 15.56 -2.63
N ASP A 948 27.81 15.78 -2.18
CA ASP A 948 28.61 16.93 -2.61
C ASP A 948 28.93 16.83 -4.12
N ALA A 949 29.34 15.65 -4.60
CA ALA A 949 29.59 15.42 -6.03
C ALA A 949 28.33 15.55 -6.90
N ALA A 950 27.17 15.12 -6.40
CA ALA A 950 25.90 15.22 -7.12
C ALA A 950 25.40 16.66 -7.27
N LEU A 951 25.81 17.57 -6.38
CA LEU A 951 25.42 18.98 -6.40
C LEU A 951 26.46 19.89 -7.09
N ASP A 952 27.68 19.39 -7.32
CA ASP A 952 28.74 20.13 -7.99
C ASP A 952 28.71 19.90 -9.51
N SER A 953 28.28 20.92 -10.26
CA SER A 953 28.23 20.88 -11.73
C SER A 953 29.60 20.71 -12.41
N THR A 954 30.71 20.88 -11.67
CA THR A 954 32.07 20.69 -12.19
C THR A 954 32.52 19.22 -12.13
N VAL A 955 31.85 18.40 -11.32
CA VAL A 955 32.15 16.96 -11.22
C VAL A 955 31.51 16.21 -12.39
N PRO A 956 32.27 15.39 -13.14
CA PRO A 956 31.71 14.60 -14.23
C PRO A 956 30.60 13.64 -13.74
N PRO A 957 29.49 13.46 -14.48
CA PRO A 957 28.41 12.55 -14.08
C PRO A 957 28.85 11.12 -13.79
N ALA A 958 29.82 10.59 -14.55
CA ALA A 958 30.40 9.27 -14.30
C ALA A 958 31.15 9.17 -12.96
N GLU A 959 31.81 10.25 -12.52
CA GLU A 959 32.46 10.32 -11.21
C GLU A 959 31.41 10.34 -10.09
N ALA A 960 30.35 11.14 -10.24
CA ALA A 960 29.23 11.16 -9.29
C ALA A 960 28.54 9.78 -9.21
N ARG A 961 28.41 9.06 -10.34
CA ARG A 961 27.88 7.68 -10.38
C ARG A 961 28.76 6.70 -9.60
N ASN A 962 30.07 6.79 -9.74
CA ASN A 962 30.99 5.93 -8.98
C ASN A 962 30.87 6.17 -7.47
N LYS A 963 30.73 7.43 -7.05
CA LYS A 963 30.50 7.78 -5.64
C LYS A 963 29.15 7.27 -5.14
N LEU A 964 28.09 7.36 -5.95
CA LEU A 964 26.78 6.77 -5.65
C LEU A 964 26.90 5.26 -5.42
N LEU A 965 27.55 4.54 -6.32
CA LEU A 965 27.72 3.08 -6.20
C LEU A 965 28.61 2.69 -5.01
N GLN A 966 29.60 3.50 -4.65
CA GLN A 966 30.38 3.28 -3.43
C GLN A 966 29.51 3.48 -2.19
N ALA A 967 28.83 4.62 -2.08
CA ALA A 967 27.94 4.94 -0.97
C ALA A 967 26.85 3.86 -0.79
N ALA A 968 26.24 3.41 -1.89
CA ALA A 968 25.23 2.37 -1.87
C ALA A 968 25.74 1.05 -1.28
N ARG A 969 26.97 0.65 -1.62
CA ARG A 969 27.60 -0.56 -1.07
C ARG A 969 27.88 -0.45 0.42
N GLU A 970 28.37 0.70 0.87
CA GLU A 970 28.67 0.94 2.28
C GLU A 970 27.39 1.01 3.13
N CYS A 971 26.34 1.70 2.65
CA CYS A 971 25.03 1.71 3.31
C CYS A 971 24.44 0.29 3.41
N ASN A 972 24.48 -0.50 2.34
CA ASN A 972 23.99 -1.88 2.36
C ASN A 972 24.79 -2.75 3.34
N ALA A 973 26.12 -2.57 3.42
CA ALA A 973 26.95 -3.27 4.40
C ALA A 973 26.54 -2.94 5.84
N GLN A 974 26.18 -1.69 6.14
CA GLN A 974 25.66 -1.29 7.45
C GLN A 974 24.29 -1.94 7.75
N ILE A 975 23.37 -1.96 6.78
CA ILE A 975 22.06 -2.61 6.93
C ILE A 975 22.23 -4.11 7.24
N VAL A 976 23.09 -4.80 6.49
CA VAL A 976 23.38 -6.23 6.73
C VAL A 976 23.97 -6.43 8.12
N LYS A 977 24.96 -5.63 8.50
CA LYS A 977 25.59 -5.67 9.83
C LYS A 977 24.57 -5.45 10.96
N GLY A 978 23.67 -4.48 10.80
CA GLY A 978 22.56 -4.22 11.73
C GLY A 978 21.59 -5.39 11.83
N SER A 979 21.26 -6.02 10.70
CA SER A 979 20.37 -7.19 10.68
C SER A 979 20.95 -8.38 11.45
N GLU A 980 22.27 -8.51 11.48
CA GLU A 980 22.97 -9.56 12.23
C GLU A 980 23.16 -9.22 13.72
N GLY A 981 22.58 -8.11 14.20
CA GLY A 981 22.74 -7.66 15.59
C GLY A 981 24.15 -7.17 15.91
N ARG A 982 24.94 -6.78 14.90
CA ARG A 982 26.36 -6.41 15.05
C ARG A 982 26.63 -4.91 15.01
N ASN A 983 25.60 -4.09 15.07
CA ASN A 983 25.71 -2.63 15.07
C ASN A 983 26.08 -2.09 16.46
N TYR A 984 26.78 -0.95 16.51
CA TYR A 984 27.22 -0.35 17.77
C TYR A 984 26.09 0.30 18.58
N PHE A 985 25.06 0.81 17.92
CA PHE A 985 24.18 1.84 18.51
C PHE A 985 23.37 1.34 19.71
N ARG A 986 22.73 0.16 19.60
CA ARG A 986 21.92 -0.39 20.70
C ARG A 986 22.76 -0.81 21.91
N LEU A 987 24.00 -1.23 21.71
CA LEU A 987 24.94 -1.46 22.80
C LEU A 987 25.23 -0.14 23.53
N MET A 988 25.45 0.96 22.80
CA MET A 988 25.67 2.28 23.39
C MET A 988 24.43 2.79 24.15
N ASP A 989 23.21 2.62 23.61
CA ASP A 989 21.95 2.94 24.31
C ASP A 989 21.87 2.22 25.67
N VAL A 990 22.23 0.93 25.69
CA VAL A 990 22.22 0.11 26.92
C VAL A 990 23.30 0.56 27.91
N LEU A 991 24.51 0.85 27.43
CA LEU A 991 25.61 1.32 28.28
C LEU A 991 25.35 2.72 28.86
N GLU A 992 24.77 3.64 28.10
CA GLU A 992 24.35 4.97 28.57
C GLU A 992 23.34 4.80 29.72
N MET A 993 22.26 4.06 29.47
CA MET A 993 21.21 3.80 30.47
C MET A 993 21.74 3.09 31.72
N MET A 994 22.59 2.06 31.58
CA MET A 994 23.16 1.35 32.72
C MET A 994 24.11 2.23 33.54
N SER A 995 24.86 3.13 32.89
CA SER A 995 25.73 4.09 33.58
C SER A 995 24.91 5.06 34.41
N GLU A 996 23.83 5.61 33.85
CA GLU A 996 22.90 6.51 34.56
C GLU A 996 22.23 5.83 35.76
N GLU A 997 21.93 4.53 35.70
CA GLU A 997 21.30 3.79 36.80
C GLU A 997 22.25 3.40 37.92
N GLN A 998 23.38 2.80 37.54
CA GLN A 998 24.23 2.11 38.50
C GLN A 998 25.33 3.01 39.03
N GLU A 999 25.78 3.99 38.24
CA GLU A 999 26.92 4.86 38.56
C GLU A 999 26.63 6.31 38.09
N PRO A 1000 25.57 6.97 38.61
CA PRO A 1000 25.10 8.26 38.09
C PRO A 1000 26.13 9.41 38.19
N ASN A 1001 27.16 9.26 39.02
CA ASN A 1001 28.25 10.23 39.17
C ASN A 1001 29.44 9.98 38.22
N ASP A 1002 29.41 8.89 37.44
CA ASP A 1002 30.51 8.45 36.57
C ASP A 1002 29.98 8.01 35.19
N VAL A 1003 29.02 8.76 34.64
CA VAL A 1003 28.50 8.52 33.28
C VAL A 1003 29.60 8.88 32.26
N PRO A 1004 29.93 8.00 31.29
CA PRO A 1004 30.95 8.28 30.29
C PRO A 1004 30.75 9.60 29.56
N GLU A 1005 31.82 10.39 29.48
CA GLU A 1005 31.82 11.70 28.80
C GLU A 1005 31.34 11.62 27.34
N LEU A 1006 31.57 10.48 26.67
CA LEU A 1006 31.10 10.20 25.31
C LEU A 1006 29.61 10.50 25.13
N PHE A 1007 28.77 10.12 26.09
CA PHE A 1007 27.31 10.26 25.98
C PHE A 1007 26.84 11.71 26.09
N SER A 1008 27.69 12.61 26.57
CA SER A 1008 27.47 14.06 26.57
C SER A 1008 28.19 14.78 25.42
N ASP A 1009 28.93 14.05 24.58
CA ASP A 1009 29.70 14.64 23.50
C ASP A 1009 28.80 15.29 22.43
N PRO A 1010 29.13 16.50 21.95
CA PRO A 1010 28.34 17.18 20.92
C PRO A 1010 28.17 16.37 19.63
N VAL A 1011 29.18 15.61 19.19
CA VAL A 1011 29.08 14.78 17.97
C VAL A 1011 28.18 13.58 18.20
N TRP A 1012 28.26 12.95 19.38
CA TRP A 1012 27.32 11.88 19.77
C TRP A 1012 25.88 12.38 19.75
N LYS A 1013 25.59 13.52 20.40
CA LYS A 1013 24.24 14.09 20.44
C LYS A 1013 23.76 14.55 19.05
N ARG A 1014 24.64 15.04 18.18
CA ARG A 1014 24.31 15.50 16.82
C ARG A 1014 24.09 14.34 15.84
N SER A 1015 24.74 13.20 16.07
CA SER A 1015 24.62 12.03 15.20
C SER A 1015 23.42 11.14 15.53
N GLY A 1016 22.81 11.26 16.71
CA GLY A 1016 21.62 10.49 17.13
C GLY A 1016 20.35 10.73 16.28
N PRO A 1017 19.33 9.86 16.43
CA PRO A 1017 18.09 9.93 15.64
C PRO A 1017 17.23 11.13 16.05
N ARG A 1018 17.34 12.23 15.27
CA ARG A 1018 16.69 13.51 15.58
C ARG A 1018 15.88 14.08 14.43
N LEU A 1019 16.51 14.23 13.26
CA LEU A 1019 15.93 14.96 12.12
C LEU A 1019 15.37 14.04 11.04
N ILE A 1020 16.12 13.03 10.61
CA ILE A 1020 15.67 12.11 9.55
C ILE A 1020 15.64 10.68 10.07
N MET A 1021 14.52 10.02 9.81
CA MET A 1021 14.35 8.59 9.95
C MET A 1021 13.61 8.10 8.71
N GLN A 1022 14.16 7.09 8.04
CA GLN A 1022 13.59 6.51 6.84
C GLN A 1022 13.43 5.00 7.01
N THR A 1023 12.42 4.42 6.37
CA THR A 1023 12.25 2.96 6.35
C THR A 1023 11.57 2.55 5.04
N MET A 1024 12.12 1.54 4.39
CA MET A 1024 11.46 0.94 3.23
C MET A 1024 10.35 0.00 3.71
N ILE A 1025 9.16 0.12 3.12
CA ILE A 1025 8.04 -0.81 3.35
C ILE A 1025 7.82 -1.60 2.06
N GLU A 1026 8.27 -2.86 2.06
CA GLU A 1026 8.09 -3.79 0.93
C GLU A 1026 6.69 -4.42 0.92
N THR A 1027 6.06 -4.58 2.08
CA THR A 1027 4.79 -5.25 2.26
C THR A 1027 3.70 -4.21 2.56
N LYS A 1028 2.57 -4.28 1.84
CA LYS A 1028 1.38 -3.45 2.06
C LYS A 1028 0.70 -3.78 3.41
N LEU A 1029 1.38 -3.53 4.53
CA LEU A 1029 0.90 -3.81 5.89
C LEU A 1029 -0.01 -2.71 6.43
N ALA A 1030 0.20 -1.48 5.98
CA ALA A 1030 -0.67 -0.33 6.24
C ALA A 1030 -0.64 0.58 5.01
N GLU A 1031 -1.73 1.30 4.75
CA GLU A 1031 -1.78 2.26 3.66
C GLU A 1031 -1.02 3.54 4.04
N ASP A 1032 -1.29 4.06 5.24
CA ASP A 1032 -0.64 5.24 5.80
C ASP A 1032 -0.03 4.92 7.16
N PRO A 1033 1.30 4.68 7.24
CA PRO A 1033 1.99 4.59 8.51
C PRO A 1033 2.20 6.01 9.08
N GLY A 1034 1.89 6.22 10.36
CA GLY A 1034 1.99 7.50 11.05
C GLY A 1034 2.81 7.41 12.33
N TYR A 1035 3.85 8.25 12.42
CA TYR A 1035 4.74 8.40 13.58
C TYR A 1035 5.40 9.78 13.53
N THR A 1036 5.81 10.35 14.65
CA THR A 1036 6.65 11.57 14.68
C THR A 1036 7.72 11.45 15.75
N MET A 1037 8.86 12.10 15.51
CA MET A 1037 9.92 12.27 16.51
C MET A 1037 9.68 13.57 17.30
N GLU A 1038 10.45 13.75 18.38
CA GLU A 1038 10.32 14.90 19.29
C GLU A 1038 10.77 16.23 18.67
N ASP A 1039 11.82 16.20 17.83
CA ASP A 1039 12.37 17.42 17.23
C ASP A 1039 11.31 18.11 16.35
N PRO A 1040 11.05 19.42 16.53
CA PRO A 1040 10.03 20.12 15.78
C PRO A 1040 10.27 20.12 14.26
N ASP A 1041 11.52 20.02 13.81
CA ASP A 1041 11.93 20.03 12.40
C ASP A 1041 12.11 18.62 11.80
N ASN A 1042 11.78 17.56 12.54
CA ASN A 1042 11.94 16.20 12.07
C ASN A 1042 11.10 15.89 10.82
N VAL A 1043 11.66 15.03 9.97
CA VAL A 1043 10.97 14.35 8.88
C VAL A 1043 11.12 12.85 9.09
N TRP A 1044 10.03 12.20 9.48
CA TRP A 1044 9.93 10.75 9.55
C TRP A 1044 9.23 10.25 8.30
N MET A 1045 9.82 9.29 7.59
CA MET A 1045 9.31 8.84 6.29
C MET A 1045 9.36 7.34 6.09
N ASN A 1046 8.44 6.85 5.26
CA ASN A 1046 8.49 5.54 4.68
C ASN A 1046 8.37 5.64 3.16
N TYR A 1047 8.87 4.63 2.46
CA TYR A 1047 8.71 4.58 1.02
C TYR A 1047 8.52 3.15 0.50
N THR A 1048 7.88 3.06 -0.66
CA THR A 1048 7.70 1.83 -1.43
C THR A 1048 8.15 2.09 -2.87
N VAL A 1049 8.95 1.17 -3.41
CA VAL A 1049 9.46 1.26 -4.78
C VAL A 1049 8.56 0.44 -5.71
N ASN A 1050 7.92 1.11 -6.65
CA ASN A 1050 7.13 0.51 -7.73
C ASN A 1050 8.00 0.39 -8.99
N ASP A 1051 7.48 -0.26 -10.03
CA ASP A 1051 8.27 -0.51 -11.25
C ASP A 1051 8.71 0.80 -11.92
N ASP A 1052 7.85 1.81 -11.95
CA ASP A 1052 8.12 3.09 -12.63
C ASP A 1052 7.96 4.32 -11.73
N SER A 1053 7.78 4.13 -10.42
CA SER A 1053 7.64 5.22 -9.46
C SER A 1053 8.15 4.83 -8.08
N VAL A 1054 8.36 5.81 -7.22
CA VAL A 1054 8.58 5.62 -5.78
C VAL A 1054 7.53 6.41 -5.02
N GLU A 1055 6.77 5.71 -4.18
CA GLU A 1055 5.82 6.34 -3.26
C GLU A 1055 6.52 6.63 -1.94
N VAL A 1056 6.54 7.89 -1.52
CA VAL A 1056 7.16 8.36 -0.27
C VAL A 1056 6.08 9.00 0.58
N CYS A 1057 5.91 8.52 1.81
CA CYS A 1057 4.98 9.08 2.79
C CYS A 1057 5.75 9.58 4.00
N PHE A 1058 5.52 10.82 4.41
CA PHE A 1058 6.28 11.41 5.53
C PHE A 1058 5.48 12.34 6.42
N VAL A 1059 5.85 12.38 7.71
CA VAL A 1059 5.40 13.38 8.68
C VAL A 1059 6.50 14.44 8.81
N SER A 1060 6.16 15.70 8.61
CA SER A 1060 7.10 16.84 8.64
C SER A 1060 6.46 18.09 9.23
N PRO A 1061 7.22 19.18 9.47
CA PRO A 1061 6.61 20.48 9.75
C PRO A 1061 5.75 20.92 8.58
N ARG A 1062 4.53 21.39 8.85
CA ARG A 1062 3.57 21.85 7.84
C ARG A 1062 4.17 22.91 6.89
N LYS A 1063 4.99 23.82 7.42
CA LYS A 1063 5.68 24.86 6.61
C LYS A 1063 6.82 24.30 5.74
N GLY A 1064 7.31 23.10 6.07
CA GLY A 1064 8.42 22.43 5.38
C GLY A 1064 8.00 21.36 4.38
N ALA A 1065 6.75 20.88 4.46
CA ALA A 1065 6.26 19.75 3.64
C ALA A 1065 6.48 19.98 2.13
N GLU A 1066 5.96 21.07 1.57
CA GLU A 1066 6.11 21.39 0.13
C GLU A 1066 7.58 21.55 -0.27
N ARG A 1067 8.40 22.15 0.60
CA ARG A 1067 9.84 22.33 0.35
C ARG A 1067 10.57 20.98 0.32
N PHE A 1068 10.18 20.04 1.17
CA PHE A 1068 10.76 18.70 1.18
C PHE A 1068 10.31 17.89 -0.05
N GLN A 1069 9.06 18.01 -0.49
CA GLN A 1069 8.60 17.41 -1.76
C GLN A 1069 9.41 17.92 -2.95
N ALA A 1070 9.57 19.24 -3.05
CA ALA A 1070 10.39 19.85 -4.11
C ALA A 1070 11.86 19.40 -4.04
N ALA A 1071 12.39 19.17 -2.83
CA ALA A 1071 13.73 18.62 -2.65
C ALA A 1071 13.83 17.15 -3.10
N LEU A 1072 12.80 16.32 -2.82
CA LEU A 1072 12.71 14.94 -3.30
C LEU A 1072 12.66 14.87 -4.83
N ASP A 1073 11.81 15.68 -5.46
CA ASP A 1073 11.69 15.72 -6.93
C ASP A 1073 13.01 16.14 -7.57
N ARG A 1074 13.61 17.23 -7.07
CA ARG A 1074 14.91 17.70 -7.57
C ARG A 1074 16.01 16.67 -7.36
N ALA A 1075 16.08 16.04 -6.20
CA ALA A 1075 17.06 14.99 -5.93
C ALA A 1075 16.86 13.80 -6.88
N SER A 1076 15.62 13.42 -7.14
CA SER A 1076 15.29 12.29 -8.03
C SER A 1076 15.72 12.54 -9.48
N ASP A 1077 15.55 13.77 -9.97
CA ASP A 1077 15.99 14.16 -11.32
C ASP A 1077 17.52 14.16 -11.44
N ILE A 1078 18.22 14.67 -10.41
CA ILE A 1078 19.68 14.64 -10.35
C ILE A 1078 20.17 13.19 -10.37
N VAL A 1079 19.66 12.34 -9.47
CA VAL A 1079 20.06 10.93 -9.38
C VAL A 1079 19.76 10.18 -10.67
N LYS A 1080 18.61 10.43 -11.30
CA LYS A 1080 18.29 9.88 -12.63
C LYS A 1080 19.37 10.20 -13.66
N SER A 1081 19.79 11.46 -13.74
CA SER A 1081 20.85 11.86 -14.69
C SER A 1081 22.19 11.18 -14.39
N ILE A 1082 22.52 10.99 -13.11
CA ILE A 1082 23.75 10.35 -12.66
C ILE A 1082 23.75 8.85 -12.99
N ILE A 1083 22.67 8.12 -12.74
CA ILE A 1083 22.61 6.68 -13.03
C ILE A 1083 22.67 6.39 -14.53
N GLN A 1084 22.17 7.32 -15.36
CA GLN A 1084 22.18 7.21 -16.82
C GLN A 1084 23.53 7.52 -17.46
N ALA A 1085 24.44 8.20 -16.74
CA ALA A 1085 25.78 8.49 -17.22
C ALA A 1085 26.63 7.22 -17.33
N ARG A 1086 27.18 6.96 -18.51
CA ARG A 1086 28.13 5.85 -18.77
C ARG A 1086 29.57 6.33 -18.77
#